data_AF-A0A800D9L6-F1
#
_entry.id   AF-A0A800D9L6-F1
#
_cell.length_a   1.000
_cell.length_b   1.000
_cell.length_c   1.000
_cell.angle_alpha   90.00
_cell.angle_beta   90.00
_cell.angle_gamma   90.00
#
_symmetry.space_group_name_H-M   'P 1'
#
loop_
_entity.id
_entity.type
_entity.pdbx_description
1 polymer ?
#
loop_
_entity_poly.entity_id
_entity_poly.type
_entity_poly.pdbx_seq_one_letter_code
_entity_poly.pdbx_strand_id
1 'polypeptide(L)'
;LPALLRDGTTLVFSPLKALMKDQVDRLLDRGLALADRVDSSQTAEEQERVFQRMREGTVRLVYVAPERVRDPRLMAALKEAKNIVQVVVDEAHCVHMWGHSFRPDFLYISRLVDAIAETRGRRPPVAALTATATPHVRESIARRLGLREGYVEIDRNPNRPELRFVVYNRTSPGFQVRSKRDKLRILLRILRHADRNDESALVYVNTTREAERLARRLEAMGLDVRYYHGKMDDQARKDVQDMFLDGQIKIIVATKAFGMGIDKPDIRYVVHYQIPGDIESYFQEAGRAGRDGRVSWCVLLYHEGDLWIHENYFIPKSLPEPEQVENVLDWIRRRCEAAGWSEIYVDPREMADALGFDEDRELGIHLHLLEELGFIHRDIDVTLKASARLLAPLEAVTAQARELAPGPVGEAIGQVLAEQGIGPVARGELRLVEGALSKGVSPAALDDVFYRLALRGSLIYRAFARAFTLAPGPAMLAGAPLDLDTGEIRRVREEMEANLAAMKRYAESLGVGDCLREEILRYLGAEKPPTRADCCCSLCDVNLPVPWADEPLWEDLTDPGRYQEYIDQVLAPSGMGVEGFRKAMEGALLYDRLWDLITADVPTITEQVEIRYIVFQSEEAATEVADRLDQGEDWESIAQELESQEGSEARVVEPLWRPRSFLAKQFDPASAEIIFSMEPGEHTRPILGLGGQYYVVQVLSHEERELDPMMVLYEREQAFQEWMQQQMERIEYADNWMEKIPTPPTP
;
A
#
# COMPACT_ATOMS: atom_id res chain seq x y z
N LEU A 1 23.31 10.02 -15.64
CA LEU A 1 24.53 10.69 -16.16
C LEU A 1 25.77 10.42 -15.29
N PRO A 2 25.83 10.73 -13.97
CA PRO A 2 27.02 10.45 -13.16
C PRO A 2 27.48 9.00 -13.21
N ALA A 3 26.54 8.04 -13.15
CA ALA A 3 26.82 6.61 -13.28
C ALA A 3 27.50 6.22 -14.61
N LEU A 4 27.20 6.92 -15.70
CA LEU A 4 27.80 6.67 -17.02
C LEU A 4 29.20 7.29 -17.15
N LEU A 5 29.46 8.38 -16.44
CA LEU A 5 30.73 9.11 -16.48
C LEU A 5 31.78 8.55 -15.51
N ARG A 6 31.38 7.72 -14.55
CA ARG A 6 32.24 7.24 -13.46
C ARG A 6 32.59 5.76 -13.60
N ASP A 7 33.85 5.51 -13.24
CA ASP A 7 34.54 4.23 -13.06
C ASP A 7 33.88 3.18 -12.13
N GLY A 8 32.62 2.76 -12.25
CA GLY A 8 32.05 1.72 -11.38
C GLY A 8 30.53 1.75 -11.25
N THR A 9 30.01 1.10 -10.20
CA THR A 9 28.57 0.91 -9.97
C THR A 9 27.99 2.03 -9.11
N THR A 10 26.89 2.64 -9.57
CA THR A 10 26.00 3.48 -8.78
C THR A 10 24.81 2.66 -8.30
N LEU A 11 24.54 2.67 -6.99
CA LEU A 11 23.37 2.05 -6.40
C LEU A 11 22.25 3.08 -6.30
N VAL A 12 21.03 2.71 -6.70
CA VAL A 12 19.85 3.57 -6.60
C VAL A 12 18.79 2.84 -5.80
N PHE A 13 18.54 3.28 -4.57
CA PHE A 13 17.43 2.78 -3.76
C PHE A 13 16.16 3.52 -4.16
N SER A 14 15.12 2.79 -4.59
CA SER A 14 13.86 3.38 -5.06
C SER A 14 12.67 2.56 -4.55
N PRO A 15 11.59 3.18 -4.05
CA PRO A 15 10.54 2.46 -3.34
C PRO A 15 9.61 1.62 -4.23
N LEU A 16 9.73 1.71 -5.55
CA LEU A 16 8.74 1.19 -6.49
C LEU A 16 9.36 0.28 -7.54
N LYS A 17 9.04 -1.01 -7.42
CA LYS A 17 9.51 -2.06 -8.33
C LYS A 17 9.12 -1.78 -9.78
N ALA A 18 7.87 -1.34 -10.01
CA ALA A 18 7.40 -1.00 -11.35
C ALA A 18 8.21 0.14 -11.98
N LEU A 19 8.45 1.22 -11.22
CA LEU A 19 9.27 2.34 -11.70
C LEU A 19 10.72 1.92 -11.98
N MET A 20 11.31 1.11 -11.09
CA MET A 20 12.66 0.57 -11.31
C MET A 20 12.73 -0.25 -12.60
N LYS A 21 11.74 -1.12 -12.83
CA LYS A 21 11.63 -1.92 -14.05
C LYS A 21 11.54 -1.03 -15.29
N ASP A 22 10.61 -0.08 -15.31
CA ASP A 22 10.40 0.82 -16.43
C ASP A 22 11.66 1.64 -16.75
N GLN A 23 12.38 2.10 -15.73
CA GLN A 23 13.64 2.83 -15.92
C GLN A 23 14.75 1.95 -16.50
N VAL A 24 14.86 0.69 -16.04
CA VAL A 24 15.83 -0.27 -16.60
C VAL A 24 15.46 -0.61 -18.05
N ASP A 25 14.19 -0.93 -18.33
CA ASP A 25 13.71 -1.31 -19.66
C ASP A 25 13.93 -0.15 -20.66
N ARG A 26 13.62 1.10 -20.30
CA ARG A 26 13.90 2.29 -21.13
C ARG A 26 15.39 2.50 -21.42
N LEU A 27 16.28 2.12 -20.50
CA LEU A 27 17.73 2.19 -20.72
C LEU A 27 18.20 1.06 -21.64
N LEU A 28 17.66 -0.14 -21.47
CA LEU A 28 17.94 -1.30 -22.33
C LEU A 28 17.50 -1.05 -23.77
N ASP A 29 16.31 -0.47 -23.98
CA ASP A 29 15.79 -0.11 -25.30
C ASP A 29 16.66 0.92 -26.02
N ARG A 30 17.39 1.75 -25.26
CA ARG A 30 18.38 2.70 -25.78
C ARG A 30 19.76 2.08 -26.00
N GLY A 31 19.89 0.76 -25.87
CA GLY A 31 21.15 0.02 -26.00
C GLY A 31 22.09 0.17 -24.80
N LEU A 32 21.63 0.74 -23.68
CA LEU A 32 22.43 0.92 -22.47
C LEU A 32 22.27 -0.28 -21.55
N ALA A 33 22.85 -1.42 -21.96
CA ALA A 33 22.94 -2.65 -21.16
C ALA A 33 23.88 -2.56 -19.95
N LEU A 34 23.89 -1.39 -19.29
CA LEU A 34 24.70 -1.05 -18.12
C LEU A 34 23.83 -0.82 -16.87
N ALA A 35 22.51 -0.93 -17.00
CA ALA A 35 21.57 -0.87 -15.90
C ALA A 35 21.02 -2.27 -15.56
N ASP A 36 20.69 -2.49 -14.29
CA ASP A 36 19.96 -3.66 -13.81
C ASP A 36 19.19 -3.31 -12.53
N ARG A 37 18.38 -4.25 -12.02
CA ARG A 37 17.63 -4.09 -10.77
C ARG A 37 17.77 -5.29 -9.85
N VAL A 38 17.50 -5.10 -8.56
CA VAL A 38 17.44 -6.12 -7.50
C VAL A 38 16.14 -5.91 -6.71
N ASP A 39 15.17 -6.79 -6.90
CA ASP A 39 13.87 -6.74 -6.21
C ASP A 39 13.23 -8.14 -6.04
N SER A 40 12.05 -8.21 -5.40
CA SER A 40 11.37 -9.49 -5.13
C SER A 40 10.76 -10.19 -6.34
N SER A 41 10.60 -9.52 -7.49
CA SER A 41 10.04 -10.14 -8.70
C SER A 41 11.05 -10.98 -9.48
N GLN A 42 12.34 -10.82 -9.19
CA GLN A 42 13.42 -11.59 -9.82
C GLN A 42 13.67 -12.91 -9.10
N THR A 43 13.97 -13.93 -9.89
CA THR A 43 14.49 -15.21 -9.39
C THR A 43 15.86 -15.02 -8.72
N ALA A 44 16.25 -15.97 -7.86
CA ALA A 44 17.57 -15.96 -7.25
C ALA A 44 18.72 -16.00 -8.28
N GLU A 45 18.50 -16.63 -9.43
CA GLU A 45 19.47 -16.70 -10.52
C GLU A 45 19.64 -15.36 -11.24
N GLU A 46 18.55 -14.62 -11.48
CA GLU A 46 18.61 -13.28 -12.04
C GLU A 46 19.33 -12.31 -11.11
N GLN A 47 19.05 -12.35 -9.81
CA GLN A 47 19.73 -11.52 -8.82
C GLN A 47 21.23 -11.83 -8.75
N GLU A 48 21.61 -13.11 -8.75
CA GLU A 48 23.03 -13.51 -8.75
C GLU A 48 23.74 -13.03 -10.03
N ARG A 49 23.06 -13.03 -11.18
CA ARG A 49 23.60 -12.42 -12.41
C ARG A 49 23.91 -10.94 -12.21
N VAL A 50 23.04 -10.19 -11.52
CA VAL A 50 23.29 -8.77 -11.21
C VAL A 50 24.51 -8.61 -10.31
N PHE A 51 24.59 -9.40 -9.24
CA PHE A 51 25.72 -9.39 -8.30
C PHE A 51 27.04 -9.74 -9.00
N GLN A 52 27.03 -10.74 -9.89
CA GLN A 52 28.20 -11.07 -10.71
C GLN A 52 28.64 -9.89 -11.58
N ARG A 53 27.69 -9.20 -12.24
CA ARG A 53 28.00 -8.00 -13.02
C ARG A 53 28.57 -6.86 -12.16
N MET A 54 28.13 -6.72 -10.90
CA MET A 54 28.70 -5.76 -9.95
C MET A 54 30.15 -6.09 -9.59
N ARG A 55 30.48 -7.37 -9.42
CA ARG A 55 31.86 -7.85 -9.19
C ARG A 55 32.77 -7.64 -10.39
N GLU A 56 32.27 -7.90 -11.59
CA GLU A 56 33.03 -7.70 -12.82
C GLU A 56 33.16 -6.21 -13.19
N GLY A 57 32.28 -5.35 -12.67
CA GLY A 57 32.19 -3.94 -13.02
C GLY A 57 31.55 -3.71 -14.40
N THR A 58 30.74 -4.66 -14.88
CA THR A 58 30.03 -4.60 -16.17
C THR A 58 28.64 -3.96 -16.05
N VAL A 59 28.15 -3.73 -14.84
CA VAL A 59 26.97 -2.92 -14.54
C VAL A 59 27.39 -1.57 -13.96
N ARG A 60 26.75 -0.49 -14.41
CA ARG A 60 27.00 0.90 -13.97
C ARG A 60 25.92 1.44 -13.06
N LEU A 61 24.70 0.94 -13.20
CA LEU A 61 23.54 1.41 -12.46
C LEU A 61 22.75 0.20 -11.94
N VAL A 62 22.59 0.07 -10.63
CA VAL A 62 21.79 -1.00 -10.03
C VAL A 62 20.70 -0.37 -9.18
N TYR A 63 19.45 -0.57 -9.59
CA TYR A 63 18.30 -0.21 -8.79
C TYR A 63 18.05 -1.26 -7.72
N VAL A 64 17.77 -0.87 -6.49
CA VAL A 64 17.54 -1.77 -5.36
C VAL A 64 16.25 -1.41 -4.65
N ALA A 65 15.35 -2.38 -4.49
CA ALA A 65 14.12 -2.18 -3.75
C ALA A 65 14.38 -2.10 -2.22
N PRO A 66 13.56 -1.35 -1.44
CA PRO A 66 13.74 -1.15 -0.01
C PRO A 66 13.96 -2.47 0.76
N GLU A 67 13.12 -3.46 0.50
CA GLU A 67 13.12 -4.73 1.23
C GLU A 67 14.36 -5.61 0.95
N ARG A 68 15.21 -5.17 0.02
CA ARG A 68 16.50 -5.81 -0.30
C ARG A 68 17.69 -5.17 0.39
N VAL A 69 17.52 -4.04 1.08
CA VAL A 69 18.62 -3.34 1.77
C VAL A 69 19.28 -4.24 2.83
N ARG A 70 18.49 -5.09 3.50
CA ARG A 70 18.97 -6.08 4.50
C ARG A 70 19.33 -7.45 3.91
N ASP A 71 19.31 -7.63 2.59
CA ASP A 71 19.62 -8.92 1.95
C ASP A 71 21.11 -9.27 2.12
N PRO A 72 21.45 -10.42 2.72
CA PRO A 72 22.85 -10.80 2.95
C PRO A 72 23.64 -10.94 1.65
N ARG A 73 22.99 -11.35 0.55
CA ARG A 73 23.62 -11.48 -0.76
C ARG A 73 23.98 -10.14 -1.37
N LEU A 74 23.12 -9.14 -1.18
CA LEU A 74 23.43 -7.77 -1.58
C LEU A 74 24.65 -7.27 -0.80
N MET A 75 24.67 -7.48 0.51
CA MET A 75 25.81 -7.06 1.34
C MET A 75 27.12 -7.74 0.91
N ALA A 76 27.10 -9.05 0.64
CA ALA A 76 28.27 -9.77 0.12
C ALA A 76 28.73 -9.22 -1.24
N ALA A 77 27.79 -9.02 -2.17
CA ALA A 77 28.08 -8.45 -3.48
C ALA A 77 28.66 -7.04 -3.39
N LEU A 78 28.24 -6.22 -2.42
CA LEU A 78 28.77 -4.88 -2.18
C LEU A 78 30.20 -4.88 -1.65
N LYS A 79 30.52 -5.83 -0.77
CA LYS A 79 31.89 -6.04 -0.26
C LYS A 79 32.84 -6.46 -1.38
N GLU A 80 32.37 -7.34 -2.28
CA GLU A 80 33.17 -7.89 -3.37
C GLU A 80 33.16 -7.06 -4.67
N ALA A 81 32.22 -6.12 -4.83
CA ALA A 81 32.08 -5.37 -6.07
C ALA A 81 33.39 -4.67 -6.47
N LYS A 82 33.66 -4.50 -7.76
CA LYS A 82 34.91 -3.88 -8.20
C LYS A 82 35.03 -2.43 -7.72
N ASN A 83 33.98 -1.64 -7.88
CA ASN A 83 33.93 -0.26 -7.39
C ASN A 83 32.48 0.21 -7.17
N ILE A 84 32.17 0.74 -5.99
CA ILE A 84 30.91 1.47 -5.73
C ILE A 84 31.23 2.97 -5.74
N VAL A 85 30.73 3.68 -6.75
CA VAL A 85 31.10 5.08 -6.99
C VAL A 85 30.12 6.09 -6.39
N GLN A 86 28.89 5.66 -6.11
CA GLN A 86 27.83 6.51 -5.57
C GLN A 86 26.67 5.66 -5.04
N VAL A 87 26.02 6.17 -4.00
CA VAL A 87 24.70 5.73 -3.54
C VAL A 87 23.70 6.84 -3.79
N VAL A 88 22.55 6.49 -4.33
CA VAL A 88 21.42 7.40 -4.57
C VAL A 88 20.22 6.84 -3.83
N VAL A 89 19.53 7.68 -3.08
CA VAL A 89 18.23 7.38 -2.46
C VAL A 89 17.19 8.21 -3.19
N ASP A 90 16.40 7.54 -4.03
CA ASP A 90 15.29 8.12 -4.75
C ASP A 90 14.04 8.13 -3.86
N GLU A 91 13.15 9.10 -4.06
CA GLU A 91 12.04 9.40 -3.14
C GLU A 91 12.48 9.43 -1.67
N ALA A 92 13.56 10.16 -1.40
CA ALA A 92 14.22 10.17 -0.10
C ALA A 92 13.30 10.57 1.05
N HIS A 93 12.18 11.25 0.78
CA HIS A 93 11.14 11.52 1.77
C HIS A 93 10.58 10.23 2.43
N CYS A 94 10.75 9.05 1.83
CA CYS A 94 10.39 7.75 2.42
C CYS A 94 11.18 7.40 3.70
N VAL A 95 12.33 8.05 3.97
CA VAL A 95 13.04 7.92 5.25
C VAL A 95 12.37 8.74 6.36
N HIS A 96 11.60 9.75 5.98
CA HIS A 96 10.86 10.55 6.94
C HIS A 96 9.74 9.69 7.50
N MET A 97 9.83 9.50 8.81
CA MET A 97 9.04 8.54 9.55
C MET A 97 7.55 8.83 9.44
N TRP A 98 6.74 7.77 9.35
CA TRP A 98 5.28 7.78 9.45
C TRP A 98 4.47 8.67 8.50
N GLY A 99 5.10 9.30 7.51
CA GLY A 99 4.35 9.76 6.33
C GLY A 99 3.69 8.57 5.62
N HIS A 100 2.64 8.82 4.83
CA HIS A 100 1.94 7.77 4.07
C HIS A 100 2.88 6.89 3.20
N SER A 101 4.05 7.43 2.84
CA SER A 101 5.09 6.78 2.03
C SER A 101 6.24 6.16 2.84
N PHE A 102 6.20 6.17 4.18
CA PHE A 102 7.30 5.68 5.02
C PHE A 102 7.70 4.22 4.68
N ARG A 103 9.01 3.98 4.65
CA ARG A 103 9.64 2.67 4.40
C ARG A 103 10.74 2.43 5.45
N PRO A 104 10.49 1.62 6.50
CA PRO A 104 11.49 1.34 7.53
C PRO A 104 12.85 0.89 6.99
N ASP A 105 12.87 0.07 5.92
CA ASP A 105 14.11 -0.45 5.35
C ASP A 105 15.03 0.64 4.77
N PHE A 106 14.49 1.81 4.39
CA PHE A 106 15.31 2.92 3.90
C PHE A 106 16.24 3.48 4.98
N LEU A 107 15.87 3.33 6.25
CA LEU A 107 16.72 3.76 7.37
C LEU A 107 18.02 2.96 7.46
N TYR A 108 18.00 1.74 6.91
CA TYR A 108 19.14 0.85 6.90
C TYR A 108 20.18 1.20 5.82
N ILE A 109 19.85 2.09 4.89
CA ILE A 109 20.75 2.52 3.82
C ILE A 109 21.99 3.20 4.41
N SER A 110 21.87 3.95 5.51
CA SER A 110 23.01 4.59 6.19
C SER A 110 24.01 3.55 6.71
N ARG A 111 23.52 2.51 7.40
CA ARG A 111 24.33 1.38 7.87
C ARG A 111 25.02 0.65 6.71
N LEU A 112 24.31 0.45 5.60
CA LEU A 112 24.87 -0.16 4.38
C LEU A 112 25.98 0.70 3.77
N VAL A 113 25.81 2.03 3.73
CA VAL A 113 26.84 2.96 3.26
C VAL A 113 28.09 2.89 4.14
N ASP A 114 27.93 2.75 5.44
CA ASP A 114 29.03 2.65 6.38
C ASP A 114 29.77 1.30 6.25
N ALA A 115 29.05 0.19 6.06
CA ALA A 115 29.66 -1.11 5.75
C ALA A 115 30.50 -1.10 4.44
N ILE A 116 30.03 -0.37 3.42
CA ILE A 116 30.82 -0.14 2.18
C ILE A 116 32.08 0.68 2.51
N ALA A 117 31.95 1.70 3.37
CA ALA A 117 33.06 2.56 3.76
C ALA A 117 34.15 1.79 4.50
N GLU A 118 33.78 0.94 5.45
CA GLU A 118 34.67 0.07 6.21
C GLU A 118 35.43 -0.89 5.31
N THR A 119 34.73 -1.56 4.40
CA THR A 119 35.33 -2.56 3.51
C THR A 119 36.31 -1.93 2.52
N ARG A 120 36.07 -0.70 2.08
CA ARG A 120 36.86 -0.04 1.02
C ARG A 120 37.80 1.05 1.53
N GLY A 121 37.77 1.38 2.82
CA GLY A 121 38.46 2.54 3.39
C GLY A 121 37.97 3.89 2.86
N ARG A 122 36.85 3.94 2.13
CA ARG A 122 36.29 5.18 1.58
C ARG A 122 34.77 5.10 1.47
N ARG A 123 34.08 6.03 2.14
CA ARG A 123 32.63 6.20 2.04
C ARG A 123 32.24 6.69 0.65
N PRO A 124 31.30 6.03 -0.05
CA PRO A 124 30.78 6.54 -1.32
C PRO A 124 29.98 7.83 -1.10
N PRO A 125 29.95 8.76 -2.08
CA PRO A 125 29.06 9.90 -2.03
C PRO A 125 27.60 9.44 -2.04
N VAL A 126 26.77 10.04 -1.18
CA VAL A 126 25.33 9.78 -1.09
C VAL A 126 24.57 10.97 -1.68
N ALA A 127 23.61 10.70 -2.56
CA ALA A 127 22.66 11.70 -3.05
C ALA A 127 21.23 11.30 -2.65
N ALA A 128 20.49 12.22 -2.06
CA ALA A 128 19.08 12.05 -1.73
C ALA A 128 18.24 12.88 -2.72
N LEU A 129 17.29 12.25 -3.40
CA LEU A 129 16.44 12.88 -4.41
C LEU A 129 14.99 12.79 -3.96
N THR A 130 14.26 13.90 -4.02
CA THR A 130 12.81 13.93 -3.76
C THR A 130 12.20 15.10 -4.50
N ALA A 131 10.96 14.95 -4.97
CA ALA A 131 10.23 16.03 -5.64
C ALA A 131 9.60 17.01 -4.64
N THR A 132 9.23 16.51 -3.46
CA THR A 132 8.52 17.27 -2.42
C THR A 132 9.19 17.02 -1.07
N ALA A 133 9.72 18.07 -0.46
CA ALA A 133 10.24 18.02 0.91
C ALA A 133 10.18 19.40 1.55
N THR A 134 9.38 19.51 2.61
CA THR A 134 9.37 20.67 3.51
C THR A 134 10.71 20.77 4.26
N PRO A 135 11.05 21.93 4.85
CA PRO A 135 12.31 22.09 5.59
C PRO A 135 12.57 21.01 6.65
N HIS A 136 11.54 20.64 7.42
CA HIS A 136 11.66 19.56 8.41
C HIS A 136 11.94 18.20 7.75
N VAL A 137 11.27 17.88 6.64
CA VAL A 137 11.53 16.65 5.89
C VAL A 137 12.98 16.61 5.39
N ARG A 138 13.53 17.72 4.89
CA ARG A 138 14.93 17.82 4.45
C ARG A 138 15.92 17.54 5.57
N GLU A 139 15.71 18.13 6.74
CA GLU A 139 16.53 17.88 7.94
C GLU A 139 16.47 16.41 8.37
N SER A 140 15.28 15.81 8.34
CA SER A 140 15.08 14.39 8.64
C SER A 140 15.83 13.48 7.67
N ILE A 141 15.77 13.78 6.37
CA ILE A 141 16.51 13.07 5.32
C ILE A 141 18.02 13.16 5.59
N ALA A 142 18.54 14.37 5.82
CA ALA A 142 19.95 14.60 6.05
C ALA A 142 20.48 13.80 7.25
N ARG A 143 19.74 13.85 8.37
CA ARG A 143 20.06 13.13 9.59
C ARG A 143 20.00 11.61 9.39
N ARG A 144 18.91 11.07 8.86
CA ARG A 144 18.67 9.61 8.76
C ARG A 144 19.56 8.91 7.74
N LEU A 145 19.90 9.58 6.63
CA LEU A 145 20.85 9.05 5.65
C LEU A 145 22.32 9.31 6.01
N GLY A 146 22.58 9.98 7.14
CA GLY A 146 23.93 10.34 7.57
C GLY A 146 24.64 11.20 6.52
N LEU A 147 23.97 12.22 5.98
CA LEU A 147 24.61 13.20 5.12
C LEU A 147 25.61 14.00 5.95
N ARG A 148 26.84 14.19 5.43
CA ARG A 148 27.91 14.87 6.17
C ARG A 148 27.60 16.36 6.31
N GLU A 149 28.14 16.97 7.37
CA GLU A 149 28.16 18.44 7.49
C GLU A 149 28.76 19.07 6.23
N GLY A 150 28.09 20.11 5.72
CA GLY A 150 28.44 20.76 4.46
C GLY A 150 27.96 20.03 3.19
N TYR A 151 26.93 19.16 3.30
CA TYR A 151 26.27 18.62 2.11
C TYR A 151 25.71 19.77 1.25
N VAL A 152 25.73 19.57 -0.06
CA VAL A 152 25.19 20.56 -1.01
C VAL A 152 23.71 20.31 -1.17
N GLU A 153 22.89 21.19 -0.61
CA GLU A 153 21.46 21.22 -0.87
C GLU A 153 21.21 21.95 -2.21
N ILE A 154 20.56 21.27 -3.15
CA ILE A 154 20.13 21.86 -4.41
C ILE A 154 18.61 21.94 -4.37
N ASP A 155 18.12 23.07 -3.88
CA ASP A 155 16.70 23.40 -3.98
C ASP A 155 16.42 24.08 -5.32
N ARG A 156 15.53 23.50 -6.12
CA ARG A 156 15.04 24.14 -7.34
C ARG A 156 13.65 24.68 -7.07
N ASN A 157 13.40 25.90 -7.55
CA ASN A 157 12.08 26.51 -7.46
C ASN A 157 11.01 25.54 -8.03
N PRO A 158 10.09 25.02 -7.19
CA PRO A 158 9.08 24.07 -7.63
C PRO A 158 7.95 24.73 -8.43
N ASN A 159 7.99 26.06 -8.60
CA ASN A 159 6.96 26.80 -9.33
C ASN A 159 6.79 26.29 -10.78
N ARG A 160 5.56 25.85 -11.08
CA ARG A 160 5.09 25.47 -12.41
C ARG A 160 4.11 26.53 -12.91
N PRO A 161 4.59 27.58 -13.62
CA PRO A 161 3.76 28.73 -13.99
C PRO A 161 2.60 28.39 -14.92
N GLU A 162 2.68 27.27 -15.65
CA GLU A 162 1.66 26.74 -16.53
C GLU A 162 0.44 26.16 -15.79
N LEU A 163 0.59 25.76 -14.51
CA LEU A 163 -0.51 25.19 -13.73
C LEU A 163 -1.45 26.27 -13.20
N ARG A 164 -2.75 26.12 -13.44
CA ARG A 164 -3.81 26.97 -12.88
C ARG A 164 -4.51 26.21 -11.76
N PHE A 165 -4.44 26.75 -10.55
CA PHE A 165 -5.08 26.15 -9.38
C PHE A 165 -6.50 26.71 -9.20
N VAL A 166 -7.46 25.83 -8.98
CA VAL A 166 -8.87 26.17 -8.77
C VAL A 166 -9.39 25.40 -7.57
N VAL A 167 -10.00 26.10 -6.62
CA VAL A 167 -10.68 25.48 -5.48
C VAL A 167 -12.16 25.85 -5.52
N TYR A 168 -13.02 24.83 -5.56
CA TYR A 168 -14.46 24.97 -5.40
C TYR A 168 -14.88 24.40 -4.05
N ASN A 169 -15.43 25.26 -3.20
CA ASN A 169 -15.94 24.97 -1.87
C ASN A 169 -17.33 25.63 -1.69
N ARG A 170 -17.86 25.62 -0.47
CA ARG A 170 -19.19 26.18 -0.17
C ARG A 170 -19.30 27.68 -0.41
N THR A 171 -18.21 28.43 -0.27
CA THR A 171 -18.15 29.90 -0.32
C THR A 171 -17.46 30.44 -1.58
N SER A 172 -17.04 29.57 -2.50
CA SER A 172 -16.37 29.98 -3.74
C SER A 172 -17.21 30.97 -4.56
N PRO A 173 -16.57 31.99 -5.17
CA PRO A 173 -17.26 33.01 -5.96
C PRO A 173 -17.75 32.50 -7.32
N GLY A 174 -17.20 31.37 -7.80
CA GLY A 174 -17.64 30.69 -9.03
C GLY A 174 -18.56 29.52 -8.74
N PHE A 175 -18.19 28.31 -9.18
CA PHE A 175 -18.93 27.11 -8.80
C PHE A 175 -18.81 26.83 -7.30
N GLN A 176 -19.92 26.44 -6.70
CA GLN A 176 -20.01 26.16 -5.27
C GLN A 176 -20.24 24.68 -5.04
N VAL A 177 -19.50 24.13 -4.08
CA VAL A 177 -19.69 22.76 -3.61
C VAL A 177 -20.39 22.83 -2.26
N ARG A 178 -21.71 22.59 -2.24
CA ARG A 178 -22.52 22.54 -1.01
C ARG A 178 -22.89 21.12 -0.63
N SER A 179 -22.76 20.18 -1.57
CA SER A 179 -23.09 18.77 -1.41
C SER A 179 -22.20 17.90 -2.29
N LYS A 180 -22.21 16.57 -2.03
CA LYS A 180 -21.57 15.59 -2.92
C LYS A 180 -22.14 15.61 -4.34
N ARG A 181 -23.43 15.96 -4.50
CA ARG A 181 -24.08 16.09 -5.82
C ARG A 181 -23.47 17.23 -6.62
N ASP A 182 -23.14 18.35 -5.98
CA ASP A 182 -22.49 19.49 -6.65
C ASP A 182 -21.09 19.12 -7.15
N LYS A 183 -20.33 18.34 -6.38
CA LYS A 183 -19.01 17.83 -6.81
C LYS A 183 -19.12 17.06 -8.12
N LEU A 184 -20.03 16.09 -8.17
CA LEU A 184 -20.25 15.29 -9.37
C LEU A 184 -20.68 16.16 -10.56
N ARG A 185 -21.58 17.14 -10.34
CA ARG A 185 -22.03 18.07 -11.38
C ARG A 185 -20.86 18.87 -11.98
N ILE A 186 -20.01 19.43 -11.13
CA ILE A 186 -18.84 20.21 -11.57
C ILE A 186 -17.83 19.30 -12.26
N LEU A 187 -17.58 18.11 -11.72
CA LEU A 187 -16.69 17.11 -12.32
C LEU A 187 -17.15 16.75 -13.73
N LEU A 188 -18.44 16.46 -13.94
CA LEU A 188 -18.99 16.13 -15.25
C LEU A 188 -18.78 17.24 -16.27
N ARG A 189 -18.89 18.51 -15.87
CA ARG A 189 -18.61 19.65 -16.78
C ARG A 189 -17.15 19.69 -17.20
N ILE A 190 -16.24 19.51 -16.24
CA ILE A 190 -14.79 19.46 -16.53
C ILE A 190 -14.49 18.30 -17.48
N LEU A 191 -15.02 17.10 -17.20
CA LEU A 191 -14.72 15.90 -17.97
C LEU A 191 -15.35 15.91 -19.37
N ARG A 192 -16.58 16.41 -19.52
CA ARG A 192 -17.20 16.58 -20.84
C ARG A 192 -16.45 17.59 -21.70
N HIS A 193 -15.98 18.67 -21.09
CA HIS A 193 -15.12 19.62 -21.80
C HIS A 193 -13.84 18.93 -22.29
N ALA A 194 -13.18 18.17 -21.42
CA ALA A 194 -11.96 17.45 -21.76
C ALA A 194 -12.21 16.45 -22.90
N ASP A 195 -13.27 15.64 -22.79
CA ASP A 195 -13.68 14.64 -23.79
C ASP A 195 -13.96 15.27 -25.16
N ARG A 196 -14.74 16.36 -25.21
CA ARG A 196 -15.05 17.09 -26.45
C ARG A 196 -13.81 17.65 -27.15
N ASN A 197 -12.75 17.95 -26.40
CA ASN A 197 -11.50 18.51 -26.93
C ASN A 197 -10.41 17.44 -27.10
N ASP A 198 -10.72 16.15 -26.90
CA ASP A 198 -9.76 15.04 -26.91
C ASP A 198 -8.59 15.21 -25.92
N GLU A 199 -8.86 15.84 -24.78
CA GLU A 199 -7.88 16.19 -23.75
C GLU A 199 -7.86 15.18 -22.60
N SER A 200 -6.66 14.91 -22.07
CA SER A 200 -6.51 13.94 -20.98
C SER A 200 -6.82 14.53 -19.61
N ALA A 201 -7.59 13.80 -18.81
CA ALA A 201 -7.99 14.15 -17.46
C ALA A 201 -7.68 13.02 -16.46
N LEU A 202 -7.21 13.40 -15.27
CA LEU A 202 -6.96 12.50 -14.16
C LEU A 202 -7.78 12.95 -12.93
N VAL A 203 -8.55 12.04 -12.36
CA VAL A 203 -9.44 12.30 -11.23
C VAL A 203 -8.98 11.53 -10.00
N TYR A 204 -8.56 12.22 -8.94
CA TYR A 204 -8.12 11.60 -7.69
C TYR A 204 -9.26 11.43 -6.67
N VAL A 205 -9.30 10.25 -6.06
CA VAL A 205 -10.19 9.86 -4.96
C VAL A 205 -9.40 9.14 -3.87
N ASN A 206 -9.95 9.05 -2.66
CA ASN A 206 -9.23 8.55 -1.50
C ASN A 206 -9.25 7.03 -1.35
N THR A 207 -10.26 6.33 -1.89
CA THR A 207 -10.43 4.87 -1.73
C THR A 207 -10.60 4.13 -3.04
N THR A 208 -10.24 2.84 -3.04
CA THR A 208 -10.43 1.97 -4.22
C THR A 208 -11.91 1.81 -4.56
N ARG A 209 -12.77 1.65 -3.54
CA ARG A 209 -14.23 1.57 -3.70
C ARG A 209 -14.79 2.83 -4.35
N GLU A 210 -14.30 4.01 -3.95
CA GLU A 210 -14.71 5.27 -4.57
C GLU A 210 -14.25 5.36 -6.03
N ALA A 211 -13.04 4.91 -6.34
CA ALA A 211 -12.50 4.96 -7.70
C ALA A 211 -13.37 4.16 -8.67
N GLU A 212 -13.69 2.91 -8.28
CA GLU A 212 -14.59 2.07 -9.08
C GLU A 212 -16.01 2.64 -9.16
N ARG A 213 -16.58 3.08 -8.03
CA ARG A 213 -17.94 3.63 -7.98
C ARG A 213 -18.09 4.85 -8.88
N LEU A 214 -17.15 5.80 -8.78
CA LEU A 214 -17.17 7.03 -9.55
C LEU A 214 -16.93 6.75 -11.03
N ALA A 215 -15.99 5.87 -11.39
CA ALA A 215 -15.75 5.49 -12.78
C ALA A 215 -17.00 4.85 -13.41
N ARG A 216 -17.63 3.86 -12.76
CA ARG A 216 -18.87 3.22 -13.24
C ARG A 216 -19.99 4.24 -13.43
N ARG A 217 -20.11 5.20 -12.51
CA ARG A 217 -21.12 6.26 -12.59
C ARG A 217 -20.87 7.21 -13.76
N LEU A 218 -19.63 7.58 -14.01
CA LEU A 218 -19.23 8.45 -15.14
C LEU A 218 -19.38 7.72 -16.48
N GLU A 219 -19.07 6.41 -16.52
CA GLU A 219 -19.28 5.54 -17.69
C GLU A 219 -20.77 5.42 -18.04
N ALA A 220 -21.63 5.20 -17.05
CA ALA A 220 -23.08 5.20 -17.23
C ALA A 220 -23.64 6.55 -17.75
N MET A 221 -22.88 7.64 -17.58
CA MET A 221 -23.21 8.97 -18.09
C MET A 221 -22.60 9.26 -19.48
N GLY A 222 -21.99 8.26 -20.11
CA GLY A 222 -21.51 8.28 -21.49
C GLY A 222 -20.05 8.73 -21.68
N LEU A 223 -19.24 8.79 -20.62
CA LEU A 223 -17.80 9.10 -20.73
C LEU A 223 -16.97 7.83 -20.89
N ASP A 224 -15.97 7.83 -21.77
CA ASP A 224 -14.98 6.75 -21.80
C ASP A 224 -13.95 6.94 -20.69
N VAL A 225 -14.19 6.26 -19.57
CA VAL A 225 -13.42 6.38 -18.34
C VAL A 225 -13.03 5.00 -17.82
N ARG A 226 -11.85 4.88 -17.22
CA ARG A 226 -11.45 3.70 -16.45
C ARG A 226 -11.03 4.10 -15.04
N TYR A 227 -11.09 3.14 -14.12
CA TYR A 227 -10.53 3.31 -12.78
C TYR A 227 -9.12 2.71 -12.70
N TYR A 228 -8.30 3.24 -11.79
CA TYR A 228 -7.01 2.67 -11.43
C TYR A 228 -6.78 2.69 -9.92
N HIS A 229 -6.41 1.55 -9.33
CA HIS A 229 -5.96 1.49 -7.94
C HIS A 229 -5.07 0.27 -7.66
N GLY A 230 -4.38 0.30 -6.51
CA GLY A 230 -3.42 -0.74 -6.12
C GLY A 230 -3.99 -2.16 -5.97
N LYS A 231 -5.30 -2.29 -5.66
CA LYS A 231 -5.99 -3.59 -5.52
C LYS A 231 -6.41 -4.25 -6.85
N MET A 232 -6.15 -3.62 -7.99
CA MET A 232 -6.40 -4.26 -9.29
C MET A 232 -5.33 -5.31 -9.59
N ASP A 233 -5.71 -6.31 -10.38
CA ASP A 233 -4.78 -7.29 -10.95
C ASP A 233 -3.63 -6.59 -11.70
N ASP A 234 -2.42 -7.15 -11.59
CA ASP A 234 -1.20 -6.55 -12.15
C ASP A 234 -1.29 -6.34 -13.67
N GLN A 235 -1.91 -7.27 -14.40
CA GLN A 235 -2.10 -7.15 -15.84
C GLN A 235 -3.13 -6.08 -16.16
N ALA A 236 -4.26 -6.06 -15.46
CA ALA A 236 -5.30 -5.04 -15.64
C ALA A 236 -4.78 -3.61 -15.35
N ARG A 237 -3.94 -3.44 -14.31
CA ARG A 237 -3.29 -2.14 -14.05
C ARG A 237 -2.41 -1.72 -15.20
N LYS A 238 -1.58 -2.65 -15.70
CA LYS A 238 -0.67 -2.38 -16.82
C LYS A 238 -1.45 -1.98 -18.06
N ASP A 239 -2.49 -2.72 -18.42
CA ASP A 239 -3.30 -2.45 -19.60
C ASP A 239 -3.95 -1.05 -19.53
N VAL A 240 -4.58 -0.70 -18.40
CA VAL A 240 -5.18 0.64 -18.21
C VAL A 240 -4.12 1.75 -18.27
N GLN A 241 -2.95 1.52 -17.67
CA GLN A 241 -1.85 2.49 -17.72
C GLN A 241 -1.36 2.69 -19.16
N ASP A 242 -1.09 1.61 -19.88
CA ASP A 242 -0.59 1.65 -21.26
C ASP A 242 -1.62 2.33 -22.19
N MET A 243 -2.91 1.97 -22.07
CA MET A 243 -3.99 2.63 -22.81
C MET A 243 -4.06 4.13 -22.56
N PHE A 244 -3.81 4.60 -21.33
CA PHE A 244 -3.81 6.03 -21.02
C PHE A 244 -2.57 6.75 -21.52
N LEU A 245 -1.39 6.13 -21.38
CA LEU A 245 -0.13 6.66 -21.90
C LEU A 245 -0.20 6.83 -23.43
N ASP A 246 -0.74 5.83 -24.12
CA ASP A 246 -0.93 5.80 -25.57
C ASP A 246 -2.10 6.70 -26.04
N GLY A 247 -2.92 7.19 -25.11
CA GLY A 247 -4.07 8.05 -25.39
C GLY A 247 -5.29 7.32 -25.95
N GLN A 248 -5.35 5.99 -25.82
CA GLN A 248 -6.55 5.20 -26.13
C GLN A 248 -7.69 5.50 -25.17
N ILE A 249 -7.37 5.76 -23.90
CA ILE A 249 -8.30 6.30 -22.89
C ILE A 249 -7.76 7.66 -22.47
N LYS A 250 -8.65 8.65 -22.36
CA LYS A 250 -8.28 10.02 -21.97
C LYS A 250 -8.65 10.35 -20.53
N ILE A 251 -9.56 9.61 -19.90
CA ILE A 251 -10.05 9.89 -18.55
C ILE A 251 -9.79 8.72 -17.62
N ILE A 252 -9.07 8.97 -16.53
CA ILE A 252 -8.86 7.98 -15.45
C ILE A 252 -9.37 8.53 -14.12
N VAL A 253 -10.09 7.69 -13.38
CA VAL A 253 -10.37 7.89 -11.95
C VAL A 253 -9.43 7.02 -11.13
N ALA A 254 -8.68 7.57 -10.19
CA ALA A 254 -7.70 6.80 -9.48
C ALA A 254 -7.49 7.19 -8.02
N THR A 255 -6.94 6.25 -7.26
CA THR A 255 -6.33 6.56 -5.96
C THR A 255 -4.89 7.05 -6.13
N LYS A 256 -4.25 7.47 -5.04
CA LYS A 256 -2.82 7.84 -4.98
C LYS A 256 -1.87 6.80 -5.59
N ALA A 257 -2.31 5.54 -5.73
CA ALA A 257 -1.59 4.49 -6.45
C ALA A 257 -1.30 4.84 -7.91
N PHE A 258 -2.20 5.55 -8.60
CA PHE A 258 -1.98 6.02 -9.97
C PHE A 258 -1.21 7.33 -9.94
N GLY A 259 0.06 7.24 -9.61
CA GLY A 259 0.86 8.44 -9.50
C GLY A 259 2.33 8.16 -9.75
N MET A 260 2.96 7.41 -8.87
CA MET A 260 4.40 7.28 -8.94
C MET A 260 4.81 6.53 -10.23
N GLY A 261 5.51 7.22 -11.14
CA GLY A 261 5.97 6.66 -12.42
C GLY A 261 5.18 7.06 -13.69
N ILE A 262 4.02 7.72 -13.56
CA ILE A 262 3.30 8.21 -14.75
C ILE A 262 4.05 9.40 -15.35
N ASP A 263 4.34 9.30 -16.65
CA ASP A 263 5.05 10.31 -17.43
C ASP A 263 4.34 10.63 -18.75
N LYS A 264 3.06 10.99 -18.64
CA LYS A 264 2.28 11.51 -19.76
C LYS A 264 2.44 13.04 -19.84
N PRO A 265 2.98 13.59 -20.94
CA PRO A 265 3.32 15.01 -21.03
C PRO A 265 2.09 15.94 -21.06
N ASP A 266 0.97 15.43 -21.58
CA ASP A 266 -0.18 16.19 -22.06
C ASP A 266 -1.45 16.06 -21.18
N ILE A 267 -1.31 15.78 -19.89
CA ILE A 267 -2.44 15.82 -18.95
C ILE A 267 -2.90 17.27 -18.77
N ARG A 268 -4.15 17.56 -19.17
CA ARG A 268 -4.75 18.91 -19.15
C ARG A 268 -5.50 19.20 -17.87
N TYR A 269 -6.14 18.19 -17.29
CA TYR A 269 -6.93 18.34 -16.07
C TYR A 269 -6.47 17.34 -15.01
N VAL A 270 -6.16 17.84 -13.82
CA VAL A 270 -6.03 17.01 -12.61
C VAL A 270 -7.09 17.48 -11.63
N VAL A 271 -8.09 16.63 -11.36
CA VAL A 271 -9.22 16.93 -10.50
C VAL A 271 -9.13 16.11 -9.23
N HIS A 272 -8.97 16.75 -8.09
CA HIS A 272 -9.10 16.10 -6.79
C HIS A 272 -10.58 16.09 -6.44
N TYR A 273 -11.25 14.96 -6.76
CA TYR A 273 -12.64 14.75 -6.39
C TYR A 273 -12.78 14.56 -4.89
N GLN A 274 -11.76 14.08 -4.17
CA GLN A 274 -11.72 14.13 -2.71
C GLN A 274 -10.43 14.85 -2.26
N ILE A 275 -10.50 15.55 -1.13
CA ILE A 275 -9.34 16.26 -0.57
C ILE A 275 -8.24 15.27 -0.19
N PRO A 276 -6.97 15.52 -0.57
CA PRO A 276 -5.81 14.78 -0.06
C PRO A 276 -5.56 15.02 1.44
N GLY A 277 -4.71 14.19 2.05
CA GLY A 277 -4.39 14.30 3.49
C GLY A 277 -3.42 15.44 3.83
N ASP A 278 -2.67 15.93 2.83
CA ASP A 278 -1.61 16.91 3.00
C ASP A 278 -1.36 17.70 1.69
N ILE A 279 -0.67 18.83 1.80
CA ILE A 279 -0.40 19.74 0.67
C ILE A 279 0.68 19.15 -0.26
N GLU A 280 1.64 18.39 0.26
CA GLU A 280 2.68 17.73 -0.53
C GLU A 280 2.09 16.75 -1.54
N SER A 281 1.17 15.89 -1.08
CA SER A 281 0.45 14.92 -1.89
C SER A 281 -0.37 15.65 -2.95
N TYR A 282 -1.14 16.67 -2.55
CA TYR A 282 -1.91 17.49 -3.49
C TYR A 282 -1.01 18.11 -4.58
N PHE A 283 0.15 18.67 -4.20
CA PHE A 283 1.06 19.31 -5.15
C PHE A 283 1.74 18.29 -6.06
N GLN A 284 2.15 17.13 -5.54
CA GLN A 284 2.74 16.04 -6.33
C GLN A 284 1.74 15.48 -7.35
N GLU A 285 0.49 15.30 -6.93
CA GLU A 285 -0.63 14.84 -7.75
C GLU A 285 -1.00 15.87 -8.82
N ALA A 286 -1.16 17.14 -8.45
CA ALA A 286 -1.39 18.25 -9.36
C ALA A 286 -0.25 18.46 -10.37
N GLY A 287 1.01 18.27 -9.96
CA GLY A 287 2.21 18.43 -10.78
C GLY A 287 2.34 17.47 -11.96
N ARG A 288 1.43 16.48 -12.06
CA ARG A 288 1.30 15.57 -13.20
C ARG A 288 0.74 16.25 -14.43
N ALA A 289 -0.03 17.32 -14.25
CA ALA A 289 -0.53 18.10 -15.35
C ALA A 289 0.60 18.90 -16.05
N GLY A 290 0.41 19.20 -17.33
CA GLY A 290 1.18 20.26 -18.00
C GLY A 290 2.67 20.00 -18.12
N ARG A 291 3.13 18.75 -18.19
CA ARG A 291 4.57 18.41 -18.31
C ARG A 291 5.16 18.83 -19.67
N ASP A 292 4.32 19.02 -20.67
CA ASP A 292 4.63 19.69 -21.93
C ASP A 292 4.78 21.23 -21.82
N GLY A 293 4.58 21.80 -20.63
CA GLY A 293 4.65 23.24 -20.36
C GLY A 293 3.42 24.04 -20.81
N ARG A 294 2.37 23.37 -21.30
CA ARG A 294 1.11 24.04 -21.68
C ARG A 294 0.22 24.26 -20.46
N VAL A 295 -0.70 25.22 -20.59
CA VAL A 295 -1.66 25.52 -19.53
C VAL A 295 -2.46 24.27 -19.19
N SER A 296 -2.48 23.93 -17.90
CA SER A 296 -3.23 22.81 -17.36
C SER A 296 -3.91 23.22 -16.04
N TRP A 297 -5.00 22.56 -15.71
CA TRP A 297 -5.91 22.94 -14.64
C TRP A 297 -5.87 21.91 -13.50
N CYS A 298 -5.57 22.39 -12.31
CA CYS A 298 -5.53 21.62 -11.07
C CYS A 298 -6.73 22.04 -10.22
N VAL A 299 -7.77 21.21 -10.19
CA VAL A 299 -9.06 21.54 -9.58
C VAL A 299 -9.26 20.72 -8.31
N LEU A 300 -9.61 21.38 -7.20
CA LEU A 300 -10.02 20.74 -5.95
C LEU A 300 -11.52 20.95 -5.73
N LEU A 301 -12.27 19.85 -5.66
CA LEU A 301 -13.71 19.84 -5.36
C LEU A 301 -13.92 19.53 -3.88
N TYR A 302 -13.87 20.56 -3.05
CA TYR A 302 -13.84 20.41 -1.60
C TYR A 302 -15.24 20.35 -0.98
N HIS A 303 -15.47 19.33 -0.16
CA HIS A 303 -16.62 19.22 0.74
C HIS A 303 -16.16 18.74 2.12
N GLU A 304 -16.69 19.35 3.18
CA GLU A 304 -16.27 19.08 4.58
C GLU A 304 -16.38 17.59 4.95
N GLY A 305 -17.41 16.90 4.46
CA GLY A 305 -17.60 15.46 4.67
C GLY A 305 -16.50 14.57 4.07
N ASP A 306 -15.57 15.10 3.27
CA ASP A 306 -14.39 14.34 2.82
C ASP A 306 -13.29 14.27 3.90
N LEU A 307 -13.32 15.13 4.92
CA LEU A 307 -12.34 15.11 6.02
C LEU A 307 -12.52 13.89 6.93
N TRP A 308 -13.75 13.39 7.05
CA TRP A 308 -14.09 12.29 7.95
C TRP A 308 -13.20 11.06 7.75
N ILE A 309 -12.90 10.69 6.49
CA ILE A 309 -12.06 9.51 6.20
C ILE A 309 -10.60 9.74 6.60
N HIS A 310 -10.10 10.96 6.57
CA HIS A 310 -8.74 11.24 7.05
C HIS A 310 -8.67 11.14 8.58
N GLU A 311 -9.61 11.80 9.26
CA GLU A 311 -9.68 11.87 10.71
C GLU A 311 -9.98 10.51 11.36
N ASN A 312 -10.86 9.69 10.76
CA ASN A 312 -11.39 8.47 11.38
C ASN A 312 -10.85 7.17 10.76
N TYR A 313 -10.09 7.25 9.66
CA TYR A 313 -9.54 6.06 9.01
C TYR A 313 -8.05 6.21 8.71
N PHE A 314 -7.63 7.18 7.91
CA PHE A 314 -6.23 7.25 7.49
C PHE A 314 -5.26 7.63 8.59
N ILE A 315 -5.58 8.60 9.45
CA ILE A 315 -4.71 8.99 10.56
C ILE A 315 -4.61 7.86 11.59
N PRO A 316 -5.72 7.29 12.11
CA PRO A 316 -5.65 6.17 13.05
C PRO A 316 -4.89 4.97 12.47
N LYS A 317 -5.24 4.52 11.26
CA LYS A 317 -4.64 3.33 10.63
C LYS A 317 -3.18 3.50 10.18
N SER A 318 -2.69 4.74 10.05
CA SER A 318 -1.28 4.97 9.72
C SER A 318 -0.35 4.76 10.92
N LEU A 319 -0.92 4.69 12.12
CA LEU A 319 -0.21 4.40 13.35
C LEU A 319 -0.43 2.92 13.72
N PRO A 320 0.57 2.26 14.34
CA PRO A 320 0.38 0.91 14.86
C PRO A 320 -0.63 0.94 16.00
N GLU A 321 -1.57 -0.01 16.00
CA GLU A 321 -2.51 -0.15 17.11
C GLU A 321 -1.76 -0.59 18.38
N PRO A 322 -2.02 0.04 19.55
CA PRO A 322 -1.28 -0.24 20.77
C PRO A 322 -1.20 -1.72 21.15
N GLU A 323 -2.35 -2.38 21.11
CA GLU A 323 -2.49 -3.80 21.38
C GLU A 323 -1.66 -4.65 20.40
N GLN A 324 -1.64 -4.29 19.12
CA GLN A 324 -0.88 -5.02 18.11
C GLN A 324 0.64 -4.84 18.30
N VAL A 325 1.10 -3.67 18.73
CA VAL A 325 2.52 -3.47 19.09
C VAL A 325 2.91 -4.31 20.30
N GLU A 326 2.02 -4.39 21.30
CA GLU A 326 2.21 -5.23 22.49
C GLU A 326 2.26 -6.72 22.12
N ASN A 327 1.34 -7.18 21.26
CA ASN A 327 1.33 -8.55 20.73
C ASN A 327 2.65 -8.89 20.01
N VAL A 328 3.14 -8.00 19.15
CA VAL A 328 4.44 -8.18 18.47
C VAL A 328 5.58 -8.25 19.50
N LEU A 329 5.58 -7.34 20.49
CA LEU A 329 6.61 -7.31 21.53
C LEU A 329 6.61 -8.59 22.38
N ASP A 330 5.44 -9.06 22.80
CA ASP A 330 5.28 -10.26 23.60
C ASP A 330 5.66 -11.52 22.82
N TRP A 331 5.31 -11.57 21.54
CA TRP A 331 5.71 -12.66 20.65
C TRP A 331 7.23 -12.75 20.54
N ILE A 332 7.93 -11.61 20.39
CA ILE A 332 9.39 -11.55 20.36
C ILE A 332 9.96 -11.91 21.73
N ARG A 333 9.39 -11.36 22.82
CA ARG A 333 9.85 -11.57 24.20
C ARG A 333 9.84 -13.05 24.56
N ARG A 334 8.75 -13.78 24.29
CA ARG A 334 8.64 -15.24 24.57
C ARG A 334 9.72 -16.05 23.84
N ARG A 335 10.01 -15.69 22.58
CA ARG A 335 11.06 -16.37 21.79
C ARG A 335 12.47 -16.01 22.26
N CYS A 336 12.72 -14.75 22.62
CA CYS A 336 13.97 -14.35 23.26
C CYS A 336 14.17 -15.10 24.58
N GLU A 337 13.15 -15.21 25.43
CA GLU A 337 13.19 -15.98 26.67
C GLU A 337 13.53 -17.46 26.43
N ALA A 338 12.84 -18.11 25.48
CA ALA A 338 13.11 -19.49 25.09
C ALA A 338 14.55 -19.67 24.55
N ALA A 339 15.09 -18.66 23.87
CA ALA A 339 16.46 -18.61 23.40
C ALA A 339 17.48 -18.13 24.46
N GLY A 340 17.09 -17.94 25.72
CA GLY A 340 17.98 -17.50 26.79
C GLY A 340 18.45 -16.04 26.65
N TRP A 341 17.58 -15.16 26.16
CA TRP A 341 17.82 -13.74 25.86
C TRP A 341 18.93 -13.52 24.82
N SER A 342 19.06 -14.45 23.89
CA SER A 342 19.97 -14.35 22.75
C SER A 342 19.25 -13.88 21.48
N GLU A 343 20.02 -13.70 20.41
CA GLU A 343 19.51 -13.36 19.08
C GLU A 343 18.62 -14.50 18.55
N ILE A 344 17.46 -14.14 18.00
CA ILE A 344 16.51 -15.05 17.37
C ILE A 344 16.47 -14.81 15.86
N TYR A 345 16.22 -15.88 15.12
CA TYR A 345 16.09 -15.86 13.67
C TYR A 345 14.69 -16.32 13.29
N VAL A 346 13.95 -15.46 12.62
CA VAL A 346 12.51 -15.64 12.44
C VAL A 346 12.16 -15.57 10.96
N ASP A 347 11.38 -16.53 10.45
CA ASP A 347 10.79 -16.40 9.12
C ASP A 347 9.78 -15.23 9.14
N PRO A 348 9.96 -14.18 8.31
CA PRO A 348 9.03 -13.06 8.25
C PRO A 348 7.58 -13.50 7.99
N ARG A 349 7.38 -14.56 7.20
CA ARG A 349 6.04 -15.07 6.87
C ARG A 349 5.40 -15.76 8.06
N GLU A 350 6.15 -16.62 8.76
CA GLU A 350 5.68 -17.25 10.00
C GLU A 350 5.26 -16.18 11.01
N MET A 351 6.08 -15.14 11.18
CA MET A 351 5.77 -14.05 12.10
C MET A 351 4.55 -13.23 11.69
N ALA A 352 4.43 -12.93 10.39
CA ALA A 352 3.28 -12.19 9.86
C ALA A 352 1.99 -13.00 10.03
N ASP A 353 2.01 -14.29 9.65
CA ASP A 353 0.87 -15.20 9.75
C ASP A 353 0.44 -15.39 11.23
N ALA A 354 1.41 -15.60 12.13
CA ALA A 354 1.15 -15.79 13.56
C ALA A 354 0.59 -14.54 14.26
N LEU A 355 0.87 -13.35 13.73
CA LEU A 355 0.41 -12.07 14.29
C LEU A 355 -0.76 -11.47 13.49
N GLY A 356 -1.24 -12.14 12.45
CA GLY A 356 -2.38 -11.70 11.64
C GLY A 356 -2.10 -10.49 10.73
N PHE A 357 -0.87 -10.32 10.24
CA PHE A 357 -0.53 -9.26 9.29
C PHE A 357 -0.77 -9.69 7.84
N ASP A 358 -1.57 -8.92 7.09
CA ASP A 358 -1.83 -9.16 5.67
C ASP A 358 -0.63 -8.77 4.76
N GLU A 359 0.23 -7.84 5.22
CA GLU A 359 1.36 -7.32 4.45
C GLU A 359 2.65 -7.22 5.30
N ASP A 360 3.79 -7.71 4.76
CA ASP A 360 5.13 -7.59 5.37
C ASP A 360 5.49 -6.16 5.80
N ARG A 361 4.95 -5.16 5.07
CA ARG A 361 5.18 -3.74 5.36
C ARG A 361 4.65 -3.34 6.73
N GLU A 362 3.47 -3.83 7.09
CA GLU A 362 2.80 -3.49 8.35
C GLU A 362 3.58 -4.05 9.54
N LEU A 363 3.99 -5.31 9.46
CA LEU A 363 4.91 -5.92 10.43
C LEU A 363 6.22 -5.11 10.54
N GLY A 364 6.82 -4.73 9.41
CA GLY A 364 8.05 -3.95 9.37
C GLY A 364 7.96 -2.60 10.10
N ILE A 365 6.77 -1.99 10.10
CA ILE A 365 6.48 -0.75 10.83
C ILE A 365 6.48 -0.98 12.35
N HIS A 366 5.81 -2.03 12.83
CA HIS A 366 5.77 -2.40 14.25
C HIS A 366 7.17 -2.74 14.77
N LEU A 367 7.91 -3.54 14.01
CA LEU A 367 9.30 -3.90 14.33
C LEU A 367 10.20 -2.66 14.40
N HIS A 368 10.00 -1.68 13.52
CA HIS A 368 10.77 -0.45 13.55
C HIS A 368 10.46 0.39 14.78
N LEU A 369 9.18 0.53 15.13
CA LEU A 369 8.77 1.23 16.35
C LEU A 369 9.42 0.62 17.60
N LEU A 370 9.39 -0.71 17.72
CA LEU A 370 10.05 -1.41 18.83
C LEU A 370 11.57 -1.23 18.83
N GLU A 371 12.20 -1.10 17.65
CA GLU A 371 13.63 -0.81 17.53
C GLU A 371 13.95 0.61 18.03
N GLU A 372 13.16 1.63 17.64
CA GLU A 372 13.33 3.02 18.10
C GLU A 372 13.08 3.18 19.60
N LEU A 373 12.08 2.48 20.14
CA LEU A 373 11.80 2.44 21.58
C LEU A 373 12.85 1.63 22.37
N GLY A 374 13.81 0.98 21.69
CA GLY A 374 14.91 0.25 22.30
C GLY A 374 14.51 -1.11 22.89
N PHE A 375 13.34 -1.65 22.52
CA PHE A 375 12.90 -2.98 22.93
C PHE A 375 13.56 -4.08 22.11
N ILE A 376 13.87 -3.82 20.85
CA ILE A 376 14.56 -4.79 19.98
C ILE A 376 15.73 -4.14 19.27
N HIS A 377 16.65 -4.97 18.82
CA HIS A 377 17.66 -4.61 17.83
C HIS A 377 17.46 -5.50 16.61
N ARG A 378 17.47 -4.91 15.41
CA ARG A 378 17.40 -5.68 14.16
C ARG A 378 18.73 -5.57 13.45
N ASP A 379 19.32 -6.70 13.07
CA ASP A 379 20.56 -6.75 12.26
C ASP A 379 20.26 -7.06 10.77
N ILE A 380 21.29 -7.39 9.99
CA ILE A 380 21.22 -7.93 8.63
C ILE A 380 20.51 -9.29 8.68
N ASP A 381 19.57 -9.49 7.75
CA ASP A 381 18.87 -10.76 7.63
C ASP A 381 19.83 -11.88 7.24
N VAL A 382 19.55 -13.10 7.66
CA VAL A 382 20.33 -14.28 7.28
C VAL A 382 19.55 -15.16 6.31
N THR A 383 20.25 -15.98 5.53
CA THR A 383 19.57 -17.00 4.74
C THR A 383 18.89 -18.00 5.67
N LEU A 384 17.59 -18.22 5.49
CA LEU A 384 16.85 -19.24 6.22
C LEU A 384 16.95 -20.59 5.48
N LYS A 385 16.62 -20.57 4.18
CA LYS A 385 16.68 -21.74 3.29
C LYS A 385 17.38 -21.41 1.98
N ALA A 386 18.18 -22.36 1.52
CA ALA A 386 18.89 -22.28 0.24
C ALA A 386 18.83 -23.59 -0.53
N SER A 387 18.84 -23.52 -1.86
CA SER A 387 19.11 -24.69 -2.69
C SER A 387 20.62 -24.87 -2.81
N ALA A 388 21.12 -26.05 -2.43
CA ALA A 388 22.53 -26.37 -2.44
C ALA A 388 22.82 -27.64 -3.26
N ARG A 389 23.95 -27.67 -3.98
CA ARG A 389 24.47 -28.87 -4.65
C ARG A 389 25.98 -28.84 -4.74
N LEU A 390 26.65 -29.93 -4.37
CA LEU A 390 28.11 -29.99 -4.47
C LEU A 390 28.55 -30.09 -5.93
N LEU A 391 29.61 -29.34 -6.29
CA LEU A 391 30.30 -29.44 -7.57
C LEU A 391 31.66 -30.15 -7.44
N ALA A 392 32.14 -30.31 -6.21
CA ALA A 392 33.31 -31.08 -5.84
C ALA A 392 32.97 -32.10 -4.73
N PRO A 393 33.80 -33.13 -4.49
CA PRO A 393 33.62 -34.03 -3.34
C PRO A 393 33.51 -33.28 -2.02
N LEU A 394 32.69 -33.78 -1.09
CA LEU A 394 32.42 -33.12 0.20
C LEU A 394 33.71 -32.82 0.99
N GLU A 395 34.69 -33.71 0.93
CA GLU A 395 35.98 -33.54 1.58
C GLU A 395 36.76 -32.34 1.02
N ALA A 396 36.70 -32.14 -0.30
CA ALA A 396 37.34 -31.01 -0.97
C ALA A 396 36.63 -29.69 -0.63
N VAL A 397 35.29 -29.68 -0.62
CA VAL A 397 34.49 -28.52 -0.21
C VAL A 397 34.79 -28.15 1.24
N THR A 398 34.86 -29.14 2.13
CA THR A 398 35.17 -28.95 3.57
C THR A 398 36.59 -28.41 3.77
N ALA A 399 37.57 -28.93 3.02
CA ALA A 399 38.95 -28.43 3.10
C ALA A 399 39.03 -26.95 2.67
N GLN A 400 38.34 -26.58 1.59
CA GLN A 400 38.26 -25.19 1.16
C GLN A 400 37.51 -24.29 2.15
N ALA A 401 36.45 -24.81 2.79
CA ALA A 401 35.72 -24.08 3.83
C ALA A 401 36.63 -23.70 5.00
N ARG A 402 37.47 -24.64 5.46
CA ARG A 402 38.48 -24.41 6.51
C ARG A 402 39.56 -23.42 6.09
N GLU A 403 39.91 -23.38 4.81
CA GLU A 403 40.83 -22.39 4.27
C GLU A 403 40.20 -20.98 4.25
N LEU A 404 38.93 -20.88 3.85
CA LEU A 404 38.19 -19.61 3.79
C LEU A 404 37.86 -19.02 5.17
N ALA A 405 37.60 -19.88 6.16
CA ALA A 405 37.27 -19.52 7.52
C ALA A 405 37.85 -20.54 8.51
N PRO A 406 39.10 -20.36 8.96
CA PRO A 406 39.70 -21.22 9.96
C PRO A 406 38.90 -21.22 11.27
N GLY A 407 38.84 -22.38 11.95
CA GLY A 407 38.13 -22.55 13.21
C GLY A 407 36.71 -23.11 13.06
N PRO A 408 35.82 -22.88 14.05
CA PRO A 408 34.53 -23.58 14.15
C PRO A 408 33.64 -23.42 12.92
N VAL A 409 33.62 -22.24 12.29
CA VAL A 409 32.75 -21.95 11.14
C VAL A 409 33.11 -22.80 9.92
N GLY A 410 34.40 -22.86 9.54
CA GLY A 410 34.84 -23.68 8.41
C GLY A 410 34.73 -25.19 8.68
N GLU A 411 34.86 -25.61 9.95
CA GLU A 411 34.62 -26.99 10.36
C GLU A 411 33.14 -27.38 10.27
N ALA A 412 32.24 -26.46 10.61
CA ALA A 412 30.79 -26.67 10.60
C ALA A 412 30.25 -26.93 9.18
N ILE A 413 30.78 -26.28 8.14
CA ILE A 413 30.28 -26.41 6.75
C ILE A 413 30.17 -27.87 6.30
N GLY A 414 31.25 -28.64 6.47
CA GLY A 414 31.28 -30.05 6.05
C GLY A 414 30.29 -30.91 6.85
N GLN A 415 30.14 -30.61 8.14
CA GLN A 415 29.20 -31.33 9.02
C GLN A 415 27.76 -31.03 8.65
N VAL A 416 27.42 -29.76 8.42
CA VAL A 416 26.06 -29.31 8.03
C VAL A 416 25.68 -29.90 6.67
N LEU A 417 26.59 -29.85 5.69
CA LEU A 417 26.34 -30.44 4.36
C LEU A 417 26.11 -31.95 4.45
N ALA A 418 26.87 -32.66 5.28
CA ALA A 418 26.71 -34.10 5.48
C ALA A 418 25.37 -34.45 6.16
N GLU A 419 25.04 -33.77 7.25
CA GLU A 419 23.83 -34.03 8.05
C GLU A 419 22.55 -33.72 7.30
N GLN A 420 22.55 -32.65 6.49
CA GLN A 420 21.41 -32.28 5.66
C GLN A 420 21.40 -32.99 4.30
N GLY A 421 22.29 -33.97 4.08
CA GLY A 421 22.29 -34.83 2.90
C GLY A 421 22.61 -34.11 1.57
N ILE A 422 23.36 -33.01 1.62
CA ILE A 422 23.71 -32.23 0.43
C ILE A 422 24.84 -32.93 -0.32
N GLY A 423 24.50 -33.51 -1.47
CA GLY A 423 25.44 -34.27 -2.31
C GLY A 423 25.65 -33.65 -3.71
N PRO A 424 26.42 -34.35 -4.57
CA PRO A 424 26.67 -33.92 -5.95
C PRO A 424 25.54 -34.30 -6.93
N VAL A 425 24.70 -35.29 -6.58
CA VAL A 425 23.73 -35.91 -7.50
C VAL A 425 22.50 -35.03 -7.73
N ALA A 426 21.86 -34.58 -6.65
CA ALA A 426 20.64 -33.77 -6.71
C ALA A 426 20.82 -32.45 -5.95
N ARG A 427 20.07 -31.42 -6.35
CA ARG A 427 19.93 -30.20 -5.55
C ARG A 427 19.14 -30.55 -4.28
N GLY A 428 19.73 -30.29 -3.12
CA GLY A 428 19.07 -30.41 -1.82
C GLY A 428 18.64 -29.05 -1.29
N GLU A 429 17.75 -29.08 -0.29
CA GLU A 429 17.40 -27.92 0.52
C GLU A 429 18.34 -27.85 1.72
N LEU A 430 19.03 -26.72 1.89
CA LEU A 430 19.85 -26.40 3.04
C LEU A 430 19.06 -25.47 3.96
N ARG A 431 18.85 -25.90 5.22
CA ARG A 431 18.30 -25.09 6.32
C ARG A 431 19.44 -24.47 7.08
N LEU A 432 19.79 -23.25 6.71
CA LEU A 432 21.06 -22.65 7.11
C LEU A 432 21.09 -22.27 8.59
N VAL A 433 20.02 -21.63 9.10
CA VAL A 433 19.92 -21.25 10.52
C VAL A 433 19.98 -22.48 11.42
N GLU A 434 19.16 -23.49 11.15
CA GLU A 434 19.13 -24.77 11.90
C GLU A 434 20.51 -25.45 11.89
N GLY A 435 21.14 -25.51 10.71
CA GLY A 435 22.48 -26.09 10.55
C GLY A 435 23.56 -25.33 11.31
N ALA A 436 23.51 -23.99 11.34
CA ALA A 436 24.48 -23.18 12.07
C ALA A 436 24.32 -23.31 13.59
N LEU A 437 23.08 -23.21 14.09
CA LEU A 437 22.78 -23.29 15.51
C LEU A 437 23.12 -24.67 16.10
N SER A 438 22.87 -25.76 15.36
CA SER A 438 23.24 -27.12 15.79
C SER A 438 24.76 -27.32 15.96
N LYS A 439 25.58 -26.44 15.34
CA LYS A 439 27.05 -26.41 15.48
C LYS A 439 27.57 -25.34 16.41
N GLY A 440 26.68 -24.54 17.02
CA GLY A 440 27.05 -23.43 17.89
C GLY A 440 27.85 -22.35 17.17
N VAL A 441 27.59 -22.15 15.86
CA VAL A 441 28.24 -21.10 15.05
C VAL A 441 27.21 -20.08 14.60
N SER A 442 27.68 -18.85 14.31
CA SER A 442 26.83 -17.79 13.79
C SER A 442 26.26 -18.16 12.40
N PRO A 443 24.93 -18.10 12.19
CA PRO A 443 24.31 -18.27 10.88
C PRO A 443 24.88 -17.30 9.83
N ALA A 444 25.07 -16.03 10.17
CA ALA A 444 25.65 -15.04 9.25
C ALA A 444 27.06 -15.42 8.80
N ALA A 445 27.90 -15.92 9.73
CA ALA A 445 29.25 -16.37 9.39
C ALA A 445 29.23 -17.63 8.51
N LEU A 446 28.32 -18.56 8.76
CA LEU A 446 28.17 -19.77 7.96
C LEU A 446 27.67 -19.45 6.54
N ASP A 447 26.69 -18.55 6.42
CA ASP A 447 26.13 -18.06 5.14
C ASP A 447 27.21 -17.42 4.27
N ASP A 448 28.04 -16.56 4.85
CA ASP A 448 29.17 -15.94 4.16
C ASP A 448 30.17 -16.97 3.60
N VAL A 449 30.45 -18.06 4.34
CA VAL A 449 31.34 -19.13 3.85
C VAL A 449 30.68 -19.94 2.73
N PHE A 450 29.39 -20.30 2.85
CA PHE A 450 28.66 -20.96 1.77
C PHE A 450 28.64 -20.12 0.49
N TYR A 451 28.41 -18.81 0.64
CA TYR A 451 28.47 -17.87 -0.47
C TYR A 451 29.85 -17.88 -1.12
N ARG A 452 30.94 -17.69 -0.37
CA ARG A 452 32.32 -17.69 -0.89
C ARG A 452 32.72 -19.01 -1.56
N LEU A 453 32.25 -20.15 -1.05
CA LEU A 453 32.47 -21.45 -1.69
C LEU A 453 31.74 -21.57 -3.04
N ALA A 454 30.55 -20.99 -3.16
CA ALA A 454 29.83 -20.96 -4.42
C ALA A 454 30.56 -20.12 -5.46
N LEU A 455 31.18 -19.02 -5.06
CA LEU A 455 32.01 -18.20 -5.95
C LEU A 455 33.27 -18.90 -6.43
N ARG A 456 33.86 -19.76 -5.59
CA ARG A 456 34.96 -20.64 -6.00
C ARG A 456 34.52 -21.78 -6.91
N GLY A 457 33.22 -21.93 -7.19
CA GLY A 457 32.67 -22.99 -8.03
C GLY A 457 32.65 -24.36 -7.36
N SER A 458 32.73 -24.41 -6.02
CA SER A 458 32.83 -25.66 -5.25
C SER A 458 31.46 -26.26 -4.93
N LEU A 459 30.44 -25.41 -4.86
CA LEU A 459 29.04 -25.81 -4.80
C LEU A 459 28.15 -24.79 -5.52
N ILE A 460 26.95 -25.21 -5.87
CA ILE A 460 25.85 -24.29 -6.21
C ILE A 460 25.18 -23.94 -4.89
N TYR A 461 25.05 -22.65 -4.59
CA TYR A 461 24.35 -22.12 -3.42
C TYR A 461 23.37 -21.04 -3.88
N ARG A 462 22.08 -21.23 -3.62
CA ARG A 462 21.02 -20.30 -4.05
C ARG A 462 20.03 -20.08 -2.91
N ALA A 463 20.22 -19.03 -2.11
CA ALA A 463 19.27 -18.62 -1.08
C ALA A 463 17.92 -18.24 -1.69
N PHE A 464 16.82 -18.73 -1.10
CA PHE A 464 15.46 -18.44 -1.54
C PHE A 464 14.49 -18.05 -0.41
N ALA A 465 14.85 -18.29 0.86
CA ALA A 465 14.15 -17.78 2.03
C ALA A 465 15.12 -17.05 2.97
N ARG A 466 14.62 -16.03 3.67
CA ARG A 466 15.40 -15.19 4.61
C ARG A 466 14.76 -15.23 5.99
N ALA A 467 15.57 -15.07 7.02
CA ALA A 467 15.10 -14.88 8.38
C ALA A 467 15.44 -13.46 8.84
N PHE A 468 14.49 -12.80 9.50
CA PHE A 468 14.78 -11.61 10.30
C PHE A 468 15.70 -11.99 11.44
N THR A 469 16.70 -11.14 11.65
CA THR A 469 17.65 -11.26 12.74
C THR A 469 17.28 -10.26 13.83
N LEU A 470 16.75 -10.75 14.95
CA LEU A 470 16.22 -9.93 16.05
C LEU A 470 16.95 -10.25 17.35
N ALA A 471 17.39 -9.22 18.08
CA ALA A 471 18.00 -9.36 19.40
C ALA A 471 17.25 -8.51 20.44
N PRO A 472 17.22 -8.93 21.73
CA PRO A 472 16.58 -8.13 22.77
C PRO A 472 17.32 -6.82 22.99
N GLY A 473 16.60 -5.71 22.96
CA GLY A 473 17.13 -4.37 23.21
C GLY A 473 17.23 -4.05 24.70
N PRO A 474 17.91 -2.95 25.07
CA PRO A 474 18.11 -2.57 26.48
C PRO A 474 16.80 -2.39 27.26
N ALA A 475 15.75 -1.85 26.63
CA ALA A 475 14.46 -1.63 27.29
C ALA A 475 13.75 -2.95 27.62
N MET A 476 13.82 -3.92 26.69
CA MET A 476 13.28 -5.26 26.90
C MET A 476 14.02 -6.00 28.02
N LEU A 477 15.36 -5.97 28.00
CA LEU A 477 16.19 -6.60 29.04
C LEU A 477 15.99 -5.97 30.43
N ALA A 478 15.64 -4.68 30.47
CA ALA A 478 15.32 -3.97 31.71
C ALA A 478 13.89 -4.20 32.21
N GLY A 479 13.03 -4.88 31.43
CA GLY A 479 11.60 -5.03 31.73
C GLY A 479 10.85 -3.70 31.74
N ALA A 480 11.27 -2.74 30.91
CA ALA A 480 10.61 -1.45 30.81
C ALA A 480 9.16 -1.60 30.29
N PRO A 481 8.18 -0.84 30.82
CA PRO A 481 6.84 -0.85 30.28
C PRO A 481 6.83 -0.26 28.86
N LEU A 482 5.98 -0.81 27.99
CA LEU A 482 5.74 -0.26 26.66
C LEU A 482 4.89 1.02 26.82
N ASP A 483 5.48 2.18 26.52
CA ASP A 483 4.79 3.47 26.58
C ASP A 483 4.63 4.04 25.16
N LEU A 484 3.46 3.79 24.57
CA LEU A 484 3.10 4.26 23.24
C LEU A 484 2.54 5.69 23.23
N ASP A 485 2.24 6.23 24.41
CA ASP A 485 1.80 7.61 24.58
C ASP A 485 2.97 8.60 24.56
N THR A 486 4.21 8.11 24.66
CA THR A 486 5.40 8.96 24.66
C THR A 486 5.89 9.34 23.27
N GLY A 487 6.29 10.62 23.18
CA GLY A 487 7.27 11.15 22.24
C GLY A 487 6.89 11.06 20.77
N GLU A 488 7.10 9.89 20.16
CA GLU A 488 7.24 9.73 18.72
C GLU A 488 5.91 9.45 18.00
N ILE A 489 5.12 8.49 18.48
CA ILE A 489 3.78 8.20 17.94
C ILE A 489 2.88 9.42 18.07
N ARG A 490 2.93 10.09 19.22
CA ARG A 490 2.18 11.33 19.46
C ARG A 490 2.61 12.43 18.48
N ARG A 491 3.91 12.69 18.33
CA ARG A 491 4.42 13.70 17.38
C ARG A 491 3.96 13.43 15.96
N VAL A 492 3.96 12.17 15.55
CA VAL A 492 3.52 11.76 14.21
C VAL A 492 2.04 12.02 14.02
N ARG A 493 1.21 11.64 15.00
CA ARG A 493 -0.23 11.91 14.95
C ARG A 493 -0.47 13.42 14.83
N GLU A 494 0.17 14.19 15.70
CA GLU A 494 0.10 15.65 15.70
C GLU A 494 0.56 16.25 14.36
N GLU A 495 1.60 15.68 13.73
CA GLU A 495 2.08 16.09 12.42
C GLU A 495 1.07 15.78 11.30
N MET A 496 0.50 14.57 11.27
CA MET A 496 -0.53 14.21 10.30
C MET A 496 -1.79 15.08 10.44
N GLU A 497 -2.22 15.33 11.68
CA GLU A 497 -3.33 16.24 11.99
C GLU A 497 -3.01 17.68 11.57
N ALA A 498 -1.78 18.15 11.81
CA ALA A 498 -1.34 19.47 11.40
C ALA A 498 -1.29 19.62 9.86
N ASN A 499 -0.87 18.57 9.15
CA ASN A 499 -0.85 18.51 7.69
C ASN A 499 -2.26 18.53 7.10
N LEU A 500 -3.18 17.74 7.67
CA LEU A 500 -4.59 17.77 7.27
C LEU A 500 -5.22 19.13 7.56
N ALA A 501 -4.91 19.72 8.71
CA ALA A 501 -5.37 21.07 9.06
C ALA A 501 -4.83 22.14 8.08
N ALA A 502 -3.59 21.99 7.61
CA ALA A 502 -3.01 22.87 6.58
C ALA A 502 -3.75 22.71 5.24
N MET A 503 -4.01 21.48 4.81
CA MET A 503 -4.75 21.20 3.57
C MET A 503 -6.20 21.71 3.65
N LYS A 504 -6.85 21.58 4.81
CA LYS A 504 -8.17 22.18 5.08
C LYS A 504 -8.14 23.71 5.00
N ARG A 505 -7.15 24.36 5.62
CA ARG A 505 -6.99 25.83 5.52
C ARG A 505 -6.80 26.28 4.07
N TYR A 506 -5.99 25.55 3.29
CA TYR A 506 -5.81 25.80 1.86
C TYR A 506 -7.14 25.69 1.08
N ALA A 507 -8.01 24.75 1.45
CA ALA A 507 -9.30 24.55 0.79
C ALA A 507 -10.41 25.52 1.23
N GLU A 508 -10.41 25.98 2.48
CA GLU A 508 -11.54 26.73 3.08
C GLU A 508 -11.23 28.19 3.44
N SER A 509 -10.03 28.46 3.93
CA SER A 509 -9.74 29.70 4.67
C SER A 509 -9.24 30.84 3.78
N LEU A 510 -8.89 30.56 2.53
CA LEU A 510 -8.37 31.54 1.60
C LEU A 510 -9.50 32.31 0.90
N GLY A 511 -9.35 33.64 0.84
CA GLY A 511 -10.33 34.57 0.29
C GLY A 511 -9.94 35.14 -1.07
N VAL A 512 -10.84 35.94 -1.64
CA VAL A 512 -10.58 36.70 -2.86
C VAL A 512 -9.43 37.69 -2.63
N GLY A 513 -8.39 37.61 -3.45
CA GLY A 513 -7.16 38.40 -3.31
C GLY A 513 -5.98 37.61 -2.76
N ASP A 514 -6.21 36.45 -2.15
CA ASP A 514 -5.15 35.49 -1.82
C ASP A 514 -4.70 34.72 -3.08
N CYS A 515 -3.54 34.08 -3.00
CA CYS A 515 -2.97 33.29 -4.10
C CYS A 515 -2.74 31.84 -3.67
N LEU A 516 -3.54 30.91 -4.22
CA LEU A 516 -3.39 29.47 -3.97
C LEU A 516 -1.97 28.97 -4.26
N ARG A 517 -1.39 29.39 -5.38
CA ARG A 517 -0.02 29.01 -5.75
C ARG A 517 1.00 29.48 -4.72
N GLU A 518 0.85 30.73 -4.26
CA GLU A 518 1.76 31.30 -3.28
C GLU A 518 1.72 30.51 -1.97
N GLU A 519 0.53 30.14 -1.51
CA GLU A 519 0.36 29.36 -0.28
C GLU A 519 1.06 27.99 -0.35
N ILE A 520 0.89 27.26 -1.46
CA ILE A 520 1.60 25.99 -1.67
C ILE A 520 3.13 26.19 -1.65
N LEU A 521 3.62 27.21 -2.37
CA LEU A 521 5.06 27.46 -2.47
C LEU A 521 5.66 27.87 -1.12
N ARG A 522 4.95 28.67 -0.31
CA ARG A 522 5.36 29.00 1.06
C ARG A 522 5.41 27.76 1.94
N TYR A 523 4.38 26.92 1.88
CA TYR A 523 4.32 25.67 2.63
C TYR A 523 5.50 24.74 2.29
N LEU A 524 5.91 24.68 1.03
CA LEU A 524 7.08 23.92 0.56
C LEU A 524 8.44 24.59 0.87
N GLY A 525 8.45 25.76 1.53
CA GLY A 525 9.67 26.44 1.99
C GLY A 525 10.25 27.47 1.01
N ALA A 526 9.50 27.92 0.00
CA ALA A 526 10.00 28.99 -0.88
C ALA A 526 10.14 30.33 -0.12
N GLU A 527 11.35 30.87 -0.05
CA GLU A 527 11.62 32.14 0.67
C GLU A 527 10.96 33.36 0.01
N LYS A 528 10.85 33.36 -1.33
CA LYS A 528 10.25 34.44 -2.14
C LYS A 528 9.38 33.82 -3.23
N PRO A 529 8.22 33.26 -2.88
CA PRO A 529 7.30 32.72 -3.87
C PRO A 529 6.85 33.85 -4.79
N PRO A 530 6.65 33.58 -6.10
CA PRO A 530 6.04 34.55 -6.99
C PRO A 530 4.66 34.92 -6.43
N THR A 531 4.51 36.19 -6.07
CA THR A 531 3.23 36.73 -5.62
C THR A 531 2.43 37.16 -6.84
N ARG A 532 1.13 36.85 -6.83
CA ARG A 532 0.09 37.31 -7.77
C ARG A 532 0.57 37.66 -9.20
N ALA A 533 0.49 36.69 -10.10
CA ALA A 533 0.45 36.97 -11.54
C ALA A 533 -1.01 37.17 -11.98
N ASP A 534 -1.29 38.08 -12.91
CA ASP A 534 -2.64 38.19 -13.46
C ASP A 534 -3.12 36.82 -13.99
N CYS A 535 -4.28 36.38 -13.50
CA CYS A 535 -4.90 35.08 -13.82
C CYS A 535 -4.12 33.82 -13.37
N CYS A 536 -3.44 33.85 -12.21
CA CYS A 536 -2.73 32.67 -11.68
C CYS A 536 -3.62 31.53 -11.13
N CYS A 537 -4.72 31.86 -10.47
CA CYS A 537 -5.61 30.91 -9.82
C CYS A 537 -7.00 31.52 -9.59
N SER A 538 -7.96 30.71 -9.15
CA SER A 538 -9.35 31.15 -8.94
C SER A 538 -9.56 32.23 -7.87
N LEU A 539 -8.55 32.50 -7.04
CA LEU A 539 -8.56 33.59 -6.04
C LEU A 539 -7.80 34.84 -6.50
N CYS A 540 -6.82 34.69 -7.41
CA CYS A 540 -6.12 35.81 -8.06
C CYS A 540 -7.09 36.59 -8.98
N ASP A 541 -8.00 35.86 -9.63
CA ASP A 541 -9.00 36.35 -10.56
C ASP A 541 -10.31 35.59 -10.34
N VAL A 542 -11.30 36.26 -9.76
CA VAL A 542 -12.63 35.65 -9.49
C VAL A 542 -13.41 35.37 -10.77
N ASN A 543 -13.03 36.02 -11.88
CA ASN A 543 -13.59 35.80 -13.20
C ASN A 543 -12.65 34.96 -14.08
N LEU A 544 -11.71 34.22 -13.47
CA LEU A 544 -10.77 33.37 -14.19
C LEU A 544 -11.54 32.55 -15.24
N PRO A 545 -11.26 32.74 -16.54
CA PRO A 545 -12.00 32.07 -17.59
C PRO A 545 -11.62 30.59 -17.57
N VAL A 546 -12.44 29.78 -16.91
CA VAL A 546 -12.28 28.33 -16.88
C VAL A 546 -12.83 27.73 -18.17
N PRO A 547 -12.14 26.75 -18.80
CA PRO A 547 -12.57 26.20 -20.10
C PRO A 547 -13.97 25.57 -20.06
N TRP A 548 -14.35 25.02 -18.90
CA TRP A 548 -15.66 24.39 -18.69
C TRP A 548 -16.77 25.38 -18.26
N ALA A 549 -16.53 26.69 -18.31
CA ALA A 549 -17.52 27.70 -17.87
C ALA A 549 -18.82 27.67 -18.69
N ASP A 550 -18.69 27.41 -20.00
CA ASP A 550 -19.81 27.40 -20.94
C ASP A 550 -20.41 26.00 -21.16
N GLU A 551 -19.80 24.96 -20.58
CA GLU A 551 -20.41 23.62 -20.61
C GLU A 551 -21.74 23.67 -19.85
N PRO A 552 -22.86 23.22 -20.42
CA PRO A 552 -24.16 23.35 -19.78
C PRO A 552 -24.18 22.65 -18.41
N LEU A 553 -24.76 23.32 -17.40
CA LEU A 553 -25.15 22.70 -16.15
C LEU A 553 -26.26 21.67 -16.43
N TRP A 554 -26.44 20.71 -15.52
CA TRP A 554 -27.59 19.79 -15.60
C TRP A 554 -28.94 20.56 -15.63
N GLU A 555 -29.02 21.71 -14.96
CA GLU A 555 -30.16 22.63 -15.03
C GLU A 555 -30.31 23.24 -16.43
N ASP A 556 -29.21 23.52 -17.14
CA ASP A 556 -29.23 24.00 -18.53
C ASP A 556 -29.63 22.90 -19.52
N LEU A 557 -29.51 21.62 -19.14
CA LEU A 557 -30.03 20.47 -19.88
C LEU A 557 -31.51 20.19 -19.60
N THR A 558 -32.13 20.94 -18.67
CA THR A 558 -33.59 20.96 -18.50
C THR A 558 -34.28 21.99 -19.41
N ASP A 559 -33.51 22.81 -20.15
CA ASP A 559 -34.00 23.63 -21.27
C ASP A 559 -34.20 22.73 -22.52
N PRO A 560 -35.45 22.53 -22.99
CA PRO A 560 -35.76 21.61 -24.09
C PRO A 560 -35.00 21.88 -25.39
N GLY A 561 -34.57 23.13 -25.65
CA GLY A 561 -33.89 23.51 -26.88
C GLY A 561 -32.42 23.06 -26.95
N ARG A 562 -31.65 23.31 -25.89
CA ARG A 562 -30.23 22.89 -25.78
C ARG A 562 -30.07 21.39 -25.53
N TYR A 563 -31.06 20.76 -24.91
CA TYR A 563 -31.15 19.32 -24.70
C TYR A 563 -31.06 18.55 -26.03
N GLN A 564 -31.80 19.00 -27.04
CA GLN A 564 -31.84 18.34 -28.35
C GLN A 564 -30.52 18.50 -29.11
N GLU A 565 -29.91 19.68 -29.10
CA GLU A 565 -28.59 19.91 -29.73
C GLU A 565 -27.47 19.09 -29.10
N TYR A 566 -27.40 19.00 -27.76
CA TYR A 566 -26.39 18.17 -27.09
C TYR A 566 -26.54 16.70 -27.42
N ILE A 567 -27.77 16.20 -27.48
CA ILE A 567 -28.02 14.80 -27.82
C ILE A 567 -27.67 14.53 -29.28
N ASP A 568 -28.10 15.40 -30.19
CA ASP A 568 -27.88 15.24 -31.62
C ASP A 568 -26.39 15.38 -32.01
N GLN A 569 -25.63 16.20 -31.28
CA GLN A 569 -24.22 16.48 -31.61
C GLN A 569 -23.21 15.65 -30.80
N VAL A 570 -23.53 15.28 -29.56
CA VAL A 570 -22.57 14.66 -28.62
C VAL A 570 -22.90 13.21 -28.32
N LEU A 571 -24.18 12.86 -28.13
CA LEU A 571 -24.58 11.49 -27.73
C LEU A 571 -25.00 10.59 -28.90
N ALA A 572 -25.54 11.17 -29.97
CA ALA A 572 -25.92 10.46 -31.19
C ALA A 572 -24.73 9.74 -31.89
N PRO A 573 -23.50 10.29 -31.92
CA PRO A 573 -22.31 9.57 -32.43
C PRO A 573 -22.00 8.29 -31.64
N SER A 574 -22.33 8.27 -30.35
CA SER A 574 -22.17 7.12 -29.43
C SER A 574 -23.30 6.09 -29.56
N GLY A 575 -24.24 6.29 -30.50
CA GLY A 575 -25.43 5.46 -30.67
C GLY A 575 -26.52 5.68 -29.60
N MET A 576 -26.33 6.66 -28.70
CA MET A 576 -27.25 6.93 -27.60
C MET A 576 -28.19 8.08 -27.96
N GLY A 577 -29.43 7.74 -28.35
CA GLY A 577 -30.47 8.73 -28.62
C GLY A 577 -31.06 9.37 -27.36
N VAL A 578 -31.90 10.39 -27.56
CA VAL A 578 -32.56 11.18 -26.50
C VAL A 578 -33.20 10.32 -25.42
N GLU A 579 -33.89 9.28 -25.87
CA GLU A 579 -34.63 8.37 -25.01
C GLU A 579 -33.70 7.44 -24.21
N GLY A 580 -32.60 6.99 -24.81
CA GLY A 580 -31.61 6.16 -24.12
C GLY A 580 -30.86 6.93 -23.03
N PHE A 581 -30.48 8.18 -23.33
CA PHE A 581 -29.84 9.05 -22.35
C PHE A 581 -30.79 9.44 -21.20
N ARG A 582 -32.06 9.75 -21.52
CA ARG A 582 -33.08 10.02 -20.50
C ARG A 582 -33.27 8.82 -19.58
N LYS A 583 -33.40 7.61 -20.13
CA LYS A 583 -33.55 6.37 -19.34
C LYS A 583 -32.33 6.06 -18.47
N ALA A 584 -31.11 6.23 -18.99
CA ALA A 584 -29.89 6.03 -18.20
C ALA A 584 -29.83 7.02 -17.02
N MET A 585 -30.25 8.27 -17.25
CA MET A 585 -30.20 9.31 -16.24
C MET A 585 -31.31 9.23 -15.20
N GLU A 586 -32.52 8.87 -15.62
CA GLU A 586 -33.60 8.49 -14.72
C GLU A 586 -33.17 7.32 -13.84
N GLY A 587 -32.51 6.31 -14.41
CA GLY A 587 -31.96 5.18 -13.66
C GLY A 587 -30.95 5.60 -12.59
N ALA A 588 -29.99 6.45 -12.91
CA ALA A 588 -28.98 6.90 -11.94
C ALA A 588 -29.56 7.77 -10.81
N LEU A 589 -30.51 8.64 -11.13
CA LEU A 589 -31.18 9.50 -10.13
C LEU A 589 -32.15 8.72 -9.26
N LEU A 590 -32.87 7.76 -9.86
CA LEU A 590 -33.75 6.85 -9.16
C LEU A 590 -32.94 5.95 -8.22
N TYR A 591 -31.81 5.42 -8.67
CA TYR A 591 -30.89 4.64 -7.84
C TYR A 591 -30.45 5.42 -6.60
N ASP A 592 -29.93 6.65 -6.75
CA ASP A 592 -29.46 7.45 -5.61
C ASP A 592 -30.61 7.77 -4.64
N ARG A 593 -31.81 8.09 -5.14
CA ARG A 593 -32.96 8.35 -4.28
C ARG A 593 -33.44 7.10 -3.56
N LEU A 594 -33.50 5.98 -4.25
CA LEU A 594 -33.89 4.70 -3.67
C LEU A 594 -32.86 4.28 -2.63
N TRP A 595 -31.56 4.45 -2.90
CA TRP A 595 -30.51 4.21 -1.93
C TRP A 595 -30.71 5.07 -0.69
N ASP A 596 -30.84 6.39 -0.84
CA ASP A 596 -31.06 7.30 0.29
C ASP A 596 -32.33 6.93 1.09
N LEU A 597 -33.43 6.59 0.40
CA LEU A 597 -34.71 6.21 1.03
C LEU A 597 -34.64 4.87 1.75
N ILE A 598 -34.11 3.84 1.11
CA ILE A 598 -34.06 2.47 1.64
C ILE A 598 -33.07 2.39 2.80
N THR A 599 -31.98 3.18 2.74
CA THR A 599 -30.92 3.14 3.74
C THR A 599 -31.10 4.14 4.89
N ALA A 600 -32.12 5.02 4.81
CA ALA A 600 -32.42 6.03 5.83
C ALA A 600 -32.78 5.41 7.18
N ASP A 601 -33.55 4.32 7.16
CA ASP A 601 -34.11 3.68 8.35
C ASP A 601 -33.35 2.42 8.78
N VAL A 602 -32.18 2.16 8.18
CA VAL A 602 -31.33 1.02 8.57
C VAL A 602 -30.85 1.26 10.01
N PRO A 603 -31.18 0.37 10.96
CA PRO A 603 -30.83 0.54 12.36
C PRO A 603 -29.32 0.65 12.54
N THR A 604 -28.87 1.66 13.28
CA THR A 604 -27.46 1.78 13.71
C THR A 604 -27.19 1.01 15.00
N ILE A 605 -28.24 0.52 15.66
CA ILE A 605 -28.18 -0.36 16.82
C ILE A 605 -28.95 -1.61 16.43
N THR A 606 -28.32 -2.77 16.59
CA THR A 606 -28.95 -4.07 16.33
C THR A 606 -28.52 -5.07 17.39
N GLU A 607 -29.34 -6.11 17.55
CA GLU A 607 -28.95 -7.33 18.24
C GLU A 607 -27.70 -7.92 17.56
N GLN A 608 -26.68 -8.16 18.36
CA GLN A 608 -25.43 -8.80 17.96
C GLN A 608 -25.14 -9.95 18.92
N VAL A 609 -24.49 -10.98 18.39
CA VAL A 609 -23.94 -12.08 19.17
C VAL A 609 -22.43 -11.91 19.25
N GLU A 610 -21.89 -12.08 20.45
CA GLU A 610 -20.47 -12.25 20.66
C GLU A 610 -20.15 -13.72 20.42
N ILE A 611 -19.32 -14.01 19.42
CA ILE A 611 -18.95 -15.37 19.08
C ILE A 611 -17.45 -15.51 19.04
N ARG A 612 -16.98 -16.73 19.32
CA ARG A 612 -15.64 -17.19 18.97
C ARG A 612 -15.77 -18.46 18.15
N TYR A 613 -14.78 -18.78 17.33
CA TYR A 613 -14.86 -19.97 16.49
C TYR A 613 -13.50 -20.51 16.10
N ILE A 614 -13.48 -21.80 15.78
CA ILE A 614 -12.31 -22.50 15.26
C ILE A 614 -12.62 -22.90 13.81
N VAL A 615 -11.69 -22.59 12.91
CA VAL A 615 -11.79 -22.84 11.48
C VAL A 615 -10.96 -24.06 11.11
N PHE A 616 -11.49 -24.96 10.28
CA PHE A 616 -10.85 -26.18 9.81
C PHE A 616 -10.94 -26.30 8.30
N GLN A 617 -9.97 -26.98 7.68
CA GLN A 617 -10.02 -27.32 6.24
C GLN A 617 -10.84 -28.58 5.96
N SER A 618 -11.06 -29.43 6.98
CA SER A 618 -11.84 -30.67 6.85
C SER A 618 -12.99 -30.74 7.84
N GLU A 619 -14.11 -31.33 7.40
CA GLU A 619 -15.29 -31.56 8.24
C GLU A 619 -15.01 -32.52 9.40
N GLU A 620 -14.12 -33.49 9.15
CA GLU A 620 -13.74 -34.53 10.09
C GLU A 620 -13.05 -33.94 11.32
N ALA A 621 -12.08 -33.03 11.11
CA ALA A 621 -11.39 -32.34 12.19
C ALA A 621 -12.32 -31.40 12.97
N ALA A 622 -13.22 -30.70 12.28
CA ALA A 622 -14.24 -29.87 12.93
C ALA A 622 -15.20 -30.72 13.78
N THR A 623 -15.57 -31.92 13.29
CA THR A 623 -16.46 -32.84 14.00
C THR A 623 -15.81 -33.37 15.27
N GLU A 624 -14.53 -33.73 15.22
CA GLU A 624 -13.77 -34.19 16.39
C GLU A 624 -13.76 -33.14 17.50
N VAL A 625 -13.53 -31.87 17.14
CA VAL A 625 -13.53 -30.77 18.11
C VAL A 625 -14.93 -30.50 18.67
N ALA A 626 -15.98 -30.54 17.83
CA ALA A 626 -17.35 -30.42 18.31
C ALA A 626 -17.74 -31.58 19.28
N ASP A 627 -17.29 -32.81 19.02
CA ASP A 627 -17.54 -33.97 19.89
C ASP A 627 -16.79 -33.87 21.22
N ARG A 628 -15.60 -33.25 21.24
CA ARG A 628 -14.83 -32.96 22.46
C ARG A 628 -15.53 -31.91 23.34
N LEU A 629 -16.03 -30.84 22.72
CA LEU A 629 -16.85 -29.83 23.40
C LEU A 629 -18.16 -30.43 23.95
N ASP A 630 -18.82 -31.32 23.20
CA ASP A 630 -20.01 -32.07 23.67
C ASP A 630 -19.71 -32.96 24.89
N GLN A 631 -18.47 -33.44 25.03
CA GLN A 631 -18.00 -34.23 26.18
C GLN A 631 -17.66 -33.36 27.40
N GLY A 632 -17.83 -32.04 27.30
CA GLY A 632 -17.61 -31.08 28.38
C GLY A 632 -16.14 -30.68 28.55
N GLU A 633 -15.30 -30.90 27.53
CA GLU A 633 -13.96 -30.34 27.51
C GLU A 633 -13.99 -28.83 27.29
N ASP A 634 -13.12 -28.11 27.99
CA ASP A 634 -13.12 -26.65 27.96
C ASP A 634 -12.56 -26.10 26.64
N TRP A 635 -13.21 -25.08 26.10
CA TRP A 635 -12.84 -24.47 24.82
C TRP A 635 -11.41 -23.93 24.83
N GLU A 636 -10.96 -23.28 25.91
CA GLU A 636 -9.60 -22.74 25.99
C GLU A 636 -8.55 -23.86 25.97
N SER A 637 -8.85 -24.98 26.62
CA SER A 637 -7.99 -26.15 26.60
C SER A 637 -7.83 -26.72 25.19
N ILE A 638 -8.94 -26.84 24.43
CA ILE A 638 -8.90 -27.32 23.05
C ILE A 638 -8.21 -26.32 22.12
N ALA A 639 -8.53 -25.04 22.25
CA ALA A 639 -7.89 -23.96 21.47
C ALA A 639 -6.37 -23.95 21.68
N GLN A 640 -5.93 -23.98 22.95
CA GLN A 640 -4.51 -24.01 23.30
C GLN A 640 -3.80 -25.27 22.79
N GLU A 641 -4.47 -26.43 22.82
CA GLU A 641 -3.94 -27.67 22.24
C GLU A 641 -3.76 -27.52 20.73
N LEU A 642 -4.78 -27.07 20.01
CA LEU A 642 -4.75 -26.89 18.54
C LEU A 642 -3.72 -25.85 18.10
N GLU A 643 -3.53 -24.78 18.88
CA GLU A 643 -2.50 -23.77 18.64
C GLU A 643 -1.08 -24.27 18.95
N SER A 644 -0.95 -25.18 19.92
CA SER A 644 0.34 -25.77 20.30
C SER A 644 0.80 -26.91 19.38
N GLN A 645 -0.12 -27.47 18.58
CA GLN A 645 0.15 -28.60 17.71
C GLN A 645 0.78 -28.16 16.38
N GLU A 646 2.08 -28.45 16.21
CA GLU A 646 2.80 -28.19 14.95
C GLU A 646 2.11 -28.89 13.75
N GLY A 647 1.70 -28.10 12.76
CA GLY A 647 1.03 -28.58 11.55
C GLY A 647 -0.49 -28.66 11.63
N SER A 648 -1.10 -28.17 12.71
CA SER A 648 -2.56 -28.01 12.80
C SER A 648 -3.07 -27.08 11.69
N GLU A 649 -4.05 -27.55 10.91
CA GLU A 649 -4.76 -26.74 9.92
C GLU A 649 -5.91 -25.93 10.54
N ALA A 650 -6.06 -26.00 11.87
CA ALA A 650 -7.10 -25.31 12.61
C ALA A 650 -6.67 -23.87 12.96
N ARG A 651 -7.55 -22.88 12.73
CA ARG A 651 -7.34 -21.48 13.13
C ARG A 651 -8.35 -21.08 14.19
N VAL A 652 -7.89 -20.79 15.39
CA VAL A 652 -8.71 -20.24 16.48
C VAL A 652 -8.91 -18.74 16.23
N VAL A 653 -10.13 -18.25 16.43
CA VAL A 653 -10.47 -16.83 16.28
C VAL A 653 -11.08 -16.33 17.59
N GLU A 654 -10.48 -15.26 18.11
CA GLU A 654 -10.88 -14.59 19.35
C GLU A 654 -12.33 -14.05 19.30
N PRO A 655 -12.96 -13.83 20.48
CA PRO A 655 -14.32 -13.28 20.61
C PRO A 655 -14.54 -12.01 19.80
N LEU A 656 -15.64 -11.97 19.05
CA LEU A 656 -15.99 -10.85 18.20
C LEU A 656 -17.50 -10.69 18.06
N TRP A 657 -17.97 -9.45 18.11
CA TRP A 657 -19.37 -9.09 17.97
C TRP A 657 -19.80 -9.12 16.50
N ARG A 658 -20.91 -9.80 16.21
CA ARG A 658 -21.47 -9.90 14.86
C ARG A 658 -22.98 -9.73 14.84
N PRO A 659 -23.52 -8.89 13.95
CA PRO A 659 -24.94 -8.87 13.64
C PRO A 659 -25.31 -10.06 12.73
N ARG A 660 -26.60 -10.37 12.73
CA ARG A 660 -27.20 -11.50 12.01
C ARG A 660 -26.87 -11.49 10.52
N SER A 661 -26.98 -10.33 9.87
CA SER A 661 -26.71 -10.16 8.43
C SER A 661 -25.27 -10.51 8.03
N PHE A 662 -24.31 -10.30 8.94
CA PHE A 662 -22.90 -10.54 8.68
C PHE A 662 -22.58 -12.03 8.82
N LEU A 663 -23.13 -12.69 9.84
CA LEU A 663 -23.02 -14.15 9.97
C LEU A 663 -23.65 -14.87 8.78
N ALA A 664 -24.78 -14.37 8.27
CA ALA A 664 -25.43 -14.93 7.09
C ALA A 664 -24.56 -14.88 5.83
N LYS A 665 -23.67 -13.90 5.71
CA LYS A 665 -22.68 -13.82 4.63
C LYS A 665 -21.44 -14.66 4.88
N GLN A 666 -21.09 -14.90 6.14
CA GLN A 666 -19.93 -15.71 6.47
C GLN A 666 -20.23 -17.21 6.32
N PHE A 667 -21.41 -17.64 6.77
CA PHE A 667 -21.79 -19.05 6.85
C PHE A 667 -22.88 -19.39 5.85
N ASP A 668 -24.10 -18.93 6.11
CA ASP A 668 -25.29 -18.89 5.26
C ASP A 668 -26.45 -18.43 6.17
N PRO A 669 -27.63 -18.07 5.64
CA PRO A 669 -28.75 -17.63 6.47
C PRO A 669 -29.24 -18.66 7.50
N ALA A 670 -29.23 -19.96 7.19
CA ALA A 670 -29.70 -20.99 8.12
C ALA A 670 -28.71 -21.18 9.27
N SER A 671 -27.41 -21.18 8.96
CA SER A 671 -26.34 -21.25 9.96
C SER A 671 -26.31 -20.01 10.87
N ALA A 672 -26.58 -18.83 10.32
CA ALA A 672 -26.69 -17.60 11.12
C ALA A 672 -27.86 -17.67 12.11
N GLU A 673 -29.03 -18.18 11.69
CA GLU A 673 -30.17 -18.37 12.59
C GLU A 673 -29.87 -19.39 13.70
N ILE A 674 -29.16 -20.47 13.38
CA ILE A 674 -28.72 -21.43 14.39
C ILE A 674 -27.88 -20.71 15.46
N ILE A 675 -26.85 -19.97 15.05
CA ILE A 675 -25.96 -19.24 15.97
C ILE A 675 -26.75 -18.21 16.79
N PHE A 676 -27.68 -17.47 16.19
CA PHE A 676 -28.51 -16.49 16.90
C PHE A 676 -29.57 -17.10 17.83
N SER A 677 -29.88 -18.39 17.69
CA SER A 677 -30.85 -19.09 18.54
C SER A 677 -30.23 -19.81 19.73
N MET A 678 -28.90 -19.87 19.78
CA MET A 678 -28.13 -20.58 20.79
C MET A 678 -27.97 -19.73 22.06
N GLU A 679 -27.92 -20.40 23.21
CA GLU A 679 -27.68 -19.74 24.49
C GLU A 679 -26.17 -19.49 24.70
N PRO A 680 -25.77 -18.43 25.43
CA PRO A 680 -24.38 -18.23 25.83
C PRO A 680 -23.73 -19.47 26.46
N GLY A 681 -22.62 -19.91 25.89
CA GLY A 681 -21.87 -21.12 26.25
C GLY A 681 -22.09 -22.29 25.31
N GLU A 682 -23.15 -22.30 24.49
CA GLU A 682 -23.41 -23.34 23.50
C GLU A 682 -22.50 -23.20 22.27
N HIS A 683 -22.17 -24.34 21.66
CA HIS A 683 -21.37 -24.43 20.44
C HIS A 683 -22.09 -25.17 19.31
N THR A 684 -21.72 -24.85 18.07
CA THR A 684 -22.32 -25.45 16.88
C THR A 684 -21.70 -26.80 16.57
N ARG A 685 -22.45 -27.66 15.87
CA ARG A 685 -21.84 -28.68 15.01
C ARG A 685 -21.10 -27.99 13.85
N PRO A 686 -20.21 -28.70 13.11
CA PRO A 686 -19.47 -28.08 12.00
C PRO A 686 -20.38 -27.39 10.99
N ILE A 687 -20.14 -26.11 10.79
CA ILE A 687 -20.82 -25.27 9.80
C ILE A 687 -19.89 -25.06 8.62
N LEU A 688 -20.34 -25.32 7.41
CA LEU A 688 -19.58 -25.00 6.20
C LEU A 688 -19.75 -23.52 5.88
N GLY A 689 -18.67 -22.74 5.92
CA GLY A 689 -18.72 -21.34 5.51
C GLY A 689 -18.69 -21.18 3.99
N LEU A 690 -19.12 -20.01 3.49
CA LEU A 690 -19.14 -19.72 2.05
C LEU A 690 -17.75 -19.73 1.39
N GLY A 691 -16.67 -19.70 2.19
CA GLY A 691 -15.29 -19.85 1.74
C GLY A 691 -14.81 -21.30 1.57
N GLY A 692 -15.66 -22.30 1.82
CA GLY A 692 -15.34 -23.72 1.69
C GLY A 692 -14.61 -24.34 2.89
N GLN A 693 -14.52 -23.61 4.01
CA GLN A 693 -13.92 -24.06 5.27
C GLN A 693 -15.01 -24.44 6.28
N TYR A 694 -14.67 -25.27 7.26
CA TYR A 694 -15.58 -25.71 8.31
C TYR A 694 -15.34 -24.94 9.61
N TYR A 695 -16.42 -24.64 10.33
CA TYR A 695 -16.39 -23.80 11.53
C TYR A 695 -17.10 -24.49 12.68
N VAL A 696 -16.47 -24.48 13.84
CA VAL A 696 -17.14 -24.73 15.12
C VAL A 696 -17.25 -23.38 15.82
N VAL A 697 -18.47 -22.90 16.08
CA VAL A 697 -18.74 -21.57 16.65
C VAL A 697 -19.29 -21.73 18.05
N GLN A 698 -18.78 -20.98 19.02
CA GLN A 698 -19.37 -20.87 20.36
C GLN A 698 -19.92 -19.45 20.57
N VAL A 699 -21.13 -19.39 21.09
CA VAL A 699 -21.80 -18.15 21.47
C VAL A 699 -21.40 -17.77 22.89
N LEU A 700 -21.04 -16.51 23.10
CA LEU A 700 -20.55 -16.00 24.38
C LEU A 700 -21.53 -15.02 25.03
N SER A 701 -22.21 -14.21 24.23
CA SER A 701 -23.15 -13.21 24.73
C SER A 701 -24.10 -12.72 23.63
N HIS A 702 -25.23 -12.13 24.03
CA HIS A 702 -26.20 -11.46 23.17
C HIS A 702 -26.44 -10.05 23.71
N GLU A 703 -26.23 -9.04 22.88
CA GLU A 703 -26.46 -7.64 23.26
C GLU A 703 -26.98 -6.81 22.09
N GLU A 704 -27.86 -5.84 22.38
CA GLU A 704 -28.13 -4.76 21.44
C GLU A 704 -26.99 -3.74 21.53
N ARG A 705 -26.24 -3.58 20.43
CA ARG A 705 -25.06 -2.72 20.38
C ARG A 705 -25.09 -1.85 19.14
N GLU A 706 -24.47 -0.68 19.28
CA GLU A 706 -24.19 0.18 18.13
C GLU A 706 -23.27 -0.57 17.15
N LEU A 707 -23.64 -0.53 15.88
CA LEU A 707 -22.88 -1.14 14.81
C LEU A 707 -21.61 -0.33 14.54
N ASP A 708 -20.50 -1.03 14.35
CA ASP A 708 -19.30 -0.42 13.80
C ASP A 708 -19.61 0.23 12.42
N PRO A 709 -19.00 1.37 12.05
CA PRO A 709 -19.30 2.07 10.80
C PRO A 709 -19.18 1.23 9.53
N MET A 710 -18.28 0.24 9.48
CA MET A 710 -18.20 -0.69 8.35
C MET A 710 -19.43 -1.59 8.28
N MET A 711 -19.94 -2.00 9.44
CA MET A 711 -21.14 -2.81 9.57
C MET A 711 -22.39 -2.01 9.24
N VAL A 712 -22.47 -0.73 9.64
CA VAL A 712 -23.54 0.19 9.19
C VAL A 712 -23.58 0.31 7.67
N LEU A 713 -22.42 0.51 7.02
CA LEU A 713 -22.34 0.56 5.56
C LEU A 713 -22.74 -0.76 4.90
N TYR A 714 -22.44 -1.88 5.56
CA TYR A 714 -22.78 -3.21 5.09
C TYR A 714 -24.30 -3.47 5.20
N GLU A 715 -24.92 -3.17 6.34
CA GLU A 715 -26.37 -3.30 6.54
C GLU A 715 -27.16 -2.45 5.54
N ARG A 716 -26.69 -1.24 5.26
CA ARG A 716 -27.27 -0.36 4.24
C ARG A 716 -27.21 -0.97 2.84
N GLU A 717 -26.08 -1.59 2.50
CA GLU A 717 -25.95 -2.30 1.23
C GLU A 717 -26.88 -3.51 1.17
N GLN A 718 -26.95 -4.33 2.23
CA GLN A 718 -27.83 -5.50 2.27
C GLN A 718 -29.30 -5.11 2.13
N ALA A 719 -29.77 -4.13 2.90
CA ALA A 719 -31.14 -3.62 2.80
C ALA A 719 -31.49 -3.15 1.37
N PHE A 720 -30.54 -2.50 0.71
CA PHE A 720 -30.71 -2.08 -0.68
C PHE A 720 -30.72 -3.25 -1.67
N GLN A 721 -29.82 -4.22 -1.52
CA GLN A 721 -29.74 -5.41 -2.38
C GLN A 721 -30.95 -6.32 -2.21
N GLU A 722 -31.42 -6.56 -0.98
CA GLU A 722 -32.64 -7.33 -0.70
C GLU A 722 -33.87 -6.67 -1.32
N TRP A 723 -34.00 -5.35 -1.16
CA TRP A 723 -35.06 -4.60 -1.80
C TRP A 723 -35.00 -4.73 -3.33
N MET A 724 -33.82 -4.60 -3.92
CA MET A 724 -33.57 -4.79 -5.35
C MET A 724 -33.95 -6.20 -5.81
N GLN A 725 -33.56 -7.23 -5.08
CA GLN A 725 -33.85 -8.64 -5.40
C GLN A 725 -35.36 -8.94 -5.33
N GLN A 726 -36.07 -8.43 -4.33
CA GLN A 726 -37.53 -8.53 -4.24
C GLN A 726 -38.24 -7.82 -5.41
N GLN A 727 -37.67 -6.73 -5.92
CA GLN A 727 -38.20 -6.10 -7.13
C GLN A 727 -37.85 -6.91 -8.39
N MET A 728 -36.66 -7.51 -8.47
CA MET A 728 -36.21 -8.32 -9.60
C MET A 728 -37.03 -9.61 -9.80
N GLU A 729 -37.48 -10.26 -8.72
CA GLU A 729 -38.38 -11.44 -8.81
C GLU A 729 -39.73 -11.14 -9.48
N ARG A 730 -40.09 -9.85 -9.61
CA ARG A 730 -41.33 -9.39 -10.26
C ARG A 730 -41.15 -9.02 -11.73
N ILE A 731 -39.96 -9.26 -12.30
CA ILE A 731 -39.56 -8.76 -13.62
C ILE A 731 -38.97 -9.90 -14.46
N GLU A 732 -39.64 -10.29 -15.54
CA GLU A 732 -39.10 -11.28 -16.49
C GLU A 732 -37.87 -10.73 -17.24
N TYR A 733 -36.87 -11.59 -17.42
CA TYR A 733 -35.46 -11.32 -17.76
C TYR A 733 -35.16 -10.56 -19.08
N ALA A 734 -36.18 -10.05 -19.78
CA ALA A 734 -36.05 -9.32 -21.04
C ALA A 734 -36.66 -7.91 -21.02
N ASP A 735 -37.25 -7.48 -19.90
CA ASP A 735 -37.84 -6.14 -19.77
C ASP A 735 -36.93 -5.18 -19.00
N ASN A 736 -36.96 -3.91 -19.43
CA ASN A 736 -36.24 -2.79 -18.82
C ASN A 736 -36.79 -2.55 -17.40
N TRP A 737 -36.17 -3.19 -16.39
CA TRP A 737 -36.68 -3.31 -15.02
C TRP A 737 -37.08 -1.97 -14.36
N MET A 738 -36.49 -0.86 -14.81
CA MET A 738 -36.84 0.51 -14.41
C MET A 738 -38.30 0.91 -14.70
N GLU A 739 -38.94 0.32 -15.72
CA GLU A 739 -40.33 0.65 -16.11
C GLU A 739 -41.38 0.02 -15.17
N LYS A 740 -40.96 -0.89 -14.27
CA LYS A 740 -41.84 -1.63 -13.35
C LYS A 740 -41.65 -1.28 -11.87
N ILE A 741 -40.70 -0.40 -11.54
CA ILE A 741 -40.58 0.16 -10.18
C ILE A 741 -41.76 1.13 -9.98
N PRO A 742 -42.55 0.99 -8.90
CA PRO A 742 -43.66 1.91 -8.65
C PRO A 742 -43.17 3.36 -8.66
N THR A 743 -43.98 4.25 -9.24
CA THR A 743 -43.75 5.70 -9.23
C THR A 743 -43.26 6.19 -7.86
N PRO A 744 -42.29 7.13 -7.84
CA PRO A 744 -41.64 7.58 -6.62
C PRO A 744 -42.68 7.95 -5.55
N PRO A 745 -42.43 7.67 -4.26
CA PRO A 745 -43.31 8.16 -3.21
C PRO A 745 -43.43 9.68 -3.38
N THR A 746 -44.66 10.15 -3.65
CA THR A 746 -44.95 11.58 -3.70
C THR A 746 -44.58 12.21 -2.36
N PRO A 747 -44.01 13.44 -2.38
CA PRO A 747 -43.28 14.04 -1.28
C PRO A 747 -44.08 14.17 0.02
#